data_AF-A0A367I8S0-F1
#
_entry.id   AF-A0A367I8S0-F1
#
_cell.length_a   1.000
_cell.length_b   1.000
_cell.length_c   1.000
_cell.angle_alpha   90.00
_cell.angle_beta   90.00
_cell.angle_gamma   90.00
#
_symmetry.space_group_name_H-M   'P 1'
#
loop_
_entity.id
_entity.type
_entity.pdbx_description
1 polymer ?
#
loop_
_entity_poly.entity_id
_entity_poly.type
_entity_poly.pdbx_seq_one_letter_code
_entity_poly.pdbx_strand_id
1 'polypeptide(L)'
;MIGLNVTSRSSGVNLSAWVLVGLLFAHSAIVPAAAEERSSPTITHAIDRHDWHSNEVIEVTTFISNSPYNALYTIQWSLFGSGTTPLLQGNQIFQTSGSSDSSVFDIYGFYMGDRLYSIEIEVLDSVGSLIESTEINFFVIGQTVTPSYSDLLVFGDSLSDMGNARSALNVPDVPPYWQGRFSNGPVWVEHVSDRMGLSTSIGTGSSAGDNRAFGGSQTGAGNSYIVLPNVGTQITAYFANVQATVPPGSIVSLWAGGNDFLYGSANSNVIVTNMEAHIRQLSTAGATEFIIPNLPPLELTPEILSRTQAQQSTIRSEVISYNQKLSNLVGNLSAELNLTIHMVDAWSIFHEIVQNEEHFGFTDTQSAACRGGVSLLPLPICNSGDPISPNVDEYLFFDKAHPTRVMHQTIGHLAIEAIGELDIDGDGISDANDLCNWTRNETVDSVGCSWEQRDGDEDGVPNGDDVCPNTDAGANSIDASGCADNQRDSDQDGLVDSIDPCPDGPSGPDYDLDGCADVADSDDDNDGHEDTDDECPRGTIGLHSDDLDQDGCNDSEDDDDDGDGLSDADEEILGSDERDSDTDDDGIMDGTDAFPLDPEEWSDADGDGCGDNRDQFPSDPTECRDRDGDGVGDTGDAFPDDLTEWVDSDEDGFGDNSDICPNEAGDALQPLGCPDLDGDGYGDSVDIFPTDSNEWNDTDSDGVGDHSDIFPEDPLDWEDTDGDTHGDNSDAFPSDPSEWLDSDGDGYGDNQDIFPEDSKDWVDSDGDGCGDNTDLWPNNPQECGDRDGDGFGDRMDAFPDNPSEWFDQDGDGIGDNFDVDPFDPELRTPEDLARQENERTVTYAIITIGLLALIFAAVAVVFYIRMEEARTRDPSSLYDSVTEFSVPATAPPTDMFSGGTASSVQSDEDVESRLL
;
A
#
# COMPACT_ATOMS: atom_id res chain seq x y z
N MET A 1 4.69 -48.84 -41.95
CA MET A 1 5.61 -50.00 -42.04
C MET A 1 6.96 -49.55 -41.51
N ILE A 2 7.63 -50.32 -40.63
CA ILE A 2 9.08 -50.26 -40.30
C ILE A 2 9.65 -48.87 -39.88
N GLY A 3 10.23 -48.65 -38.70
CA GLY A 3 10.36 -49.50 -37.51
C GLY A 3 11.36 -48.97 -36.47
N LEU A 4 10.96 -49.04 -35.19
CA LEU A 4 11.67 -49.67 -34.05
C LEU A 4 13.12 -49.28 -33.70
N ASN A 5 13.28 -48.47 -32.65
CA ASN A 5 14.02 -48.69 -31.37
C ASN A 5 14.15 -47.33 -30.65
N VAL A 6 13.87 -47.08 -29.36
CA VAL A 6 13.85 -47.88 -28.11
C VAL A 6 15.23 -48.21 -27.52
N THR A 7 15.71 -47.42 -26.53
CA THR A 7 15.95 -47.87 -25.12
C THR A 7 16.59 -46.79 -24.21
N SER A 8 15.88 -46.37 -23.15
CA SER A 8 16.43 -46.02 -21.80
C SER A 8 17.35 -44.79 -21.66
N ARG A 9 17.60 -44.16 -20.48
CA ARG A 9 17.13 -44.32 -19.08
C ARG A 9 17.56 -43.10 -18.25
N SER A 10 16.76 -42.63 -17.28
CA SER A 10 17.12 -41.83 -16.06
C SER A 10 18.01 -40.57 -16.22
N SER A 11 17.72 -39.41 -15.64
CA SER A 11 16.89 -39.08 -14.45
C SER A 11 15.99 -37.85 -14.75
N GLY A 12 14.91 -37.59 -14.02
CA GLY A 12 14.96 -36.92 -12.69
C GLY A 12 14.91 -35.41 -12.91
N VAL A 13 13.69 -34.86 -12.97
CA VAL A 13 13.35 -33.53 -13.52
C VAL A 13 12.44 -32.78 -12.54
N ASN A 14 12.45 -31.45 -12.66
CA ASN A 14 11.72 -30.41 -11.93
C ASN A 14 12.13 -30.10 -10.49
N LEU A 15 12.57 -28.85 -10.35
CA LEU A 15 12.34 -28.01 -9.19
C LEU A 15 10.83 -27.73 -9.05
N SER A 16 10.37 -27.50 -7.83
CA SER A 16 9.38 -26.46 -7.52
C SER A 16 9.42 -26.20 -6.02
N ALA A 17 9.60 -24.93 -5.62
CA ALA A 17 9.26 -24.46 -4.27
C ALA A 17 7.72 -24.32 -4.17
N TRP A 18 7.06 -24.18 -3.01
CA TRP A 18 7.49 -23.68 -1.70
C TRP A 18 6.88 -24.49 -0.51
N VAL A 19 7.33 -24.16 0.71
CA VAL A 19 6.77 -24.47 2.06
C VAL A 19 6.22 -25.89 2.38
N LEU A 20 6.97 -26.61 3.24
CA LEU A 20 6.41 -27.42 4.33
C LEU A 20 6.50 -26.57 5.64
N VAL A 21 5.77 -26.79 6.73
CA VAL A 21 5.29 -28.03 7.39
C VAL A 21 3.97 -27.79 8.15
N GLY A 22 3.01 -28.73 8.12
CA GLY A 22 1.79 -28.66 8.97
C GLY A 22 1.09 -29.99 9.29
N LEU A 23 1.74 -31.14 9.10
CA LEU A 23 1.07 -32.45 9.05
C LEU A 23 0.96 -33.16 10.42
N LEU A 24 -0.27 -33.29 10.97
CA LEU A 24 -0.77 -34.36 11.88
C LEU A 24 -2.23 -34.01 12.28
N PHE A 25 -3.27 -34.86 12.13
CA PHE A 25 -3.35 -36.31 12.02
C PHE A 25 -4.33 -36.78 10.93
N ALA A 26 -3.94 -37.80 10.15
CA ALA A 26 -4.88 -38.63 9.38
C ALA A 26 -4.55 -40.12 9.54
N HIS A 27 -5.34 -40.86 10.31
CA HIS A 27 -5.30 -42.32 10.37
C HIS A 27 -6.52 -42.91 9.65
N SER A 28 -6.37 -43.19 8.35
CA SER A 28 -7.44 -43.71 7.50
C SER A 28 -7.90 -45.11 7.92
N ALA A 29 -9.16 -45.25 8.35
CA ALA A 29 -9.81 -46.53 8.64
C ALA A 29 -11.13 -46.66 7.85
N ILE A 30 -11.12 -47.48 6.80
CA ILE A 30 -12.26 -47.61 5.86
C ILE A 30 -13.32 -48.57 6.41
N VAL A 31 -14.48 -48.04 6.79
CA VAL A 31 -15.77 -48.76 6.90
C VAL A 31 -16.93 -47.81 6.56
N PRO A 32 -18.18 -48.28 6.35
CA PRO A 32 -18.95 -47.97 5.15
C PRO A 32 -19.84 -46.72 5.27
N ALA A 33 -20.41 -46.31 4.12
CA ALA A 33 -21.37 -45.22 3.99
C ALA A 33 -22.46 -45.23 5.08
N ALA A 34 -22.48 -44.15 5.85
CA ALA A 34 -23.61 -43.65 6.62
C ALA A 34 -24.09 -42.33 5.97
N ALA A 35 -25.18 -41.75 6.46
CA ALA A 35 -25.79 -40.57 5.84
C ALA A 35 -24.89 -39.33 5.90
N GLU A 36 -25.12 -38.41 4.96
CA GLU A 36 -24.63 -37.03 5.02
C GLU A 36 -25.30 -36.32 6.20
N GLU A 37 -24.64 -36.32 7.36
CA GLU A 37 -24.78 -35.19 8.27
C GLU A 37 -24.15 -33.99 7.57
N ARG A 38 -24.90 -32.90 7.37
CA ARG A 38 -24.33 -31.64 6.90
C ARG A 38 -23.28 -31.21 7.92
N SER A 39 -22.03 -31.07 7.50
CA SER A 39 -21.04 -30.32 8.28
C SER A 39 -21.60 -28.93 8.55
N SER A 40 -21.49 -28.48 9.80
CA SER A 40 -21.66 -27.07 10.12
C SER A 40 -20.58 -26.26 9.40
N PRO A 41 -20.83 -24.99 9.02
CA PRO A 41 -19.76 -24.11 8.59
C PRO A 41 -18.69 -24.04 9.70
N THR A 42 -17.44 -23.96 9.30
CA THR A 42 -16.28 -23.73 10.18
C THR A 42 -15.70 -22.38 9.79
N ILE A 43 -15.73 -21.46 10.73
CA ILE A 43 -15.37 -20.05 10.55
C ILE A 43 -14.08 -19.80 11.34
N THR A 44 -13.16 -19.03 10.77
CA THR A 44 -11.90 -18.63 11.42
C THR A 44 -11.54 -17.22 10.99
N HIS A 45 -11.18 -16.38 11.96
CA HIS A 45 -10.78 -14.99 11.75
C HIS A 45 -9.26 -14.85 11.87
N ALA A 46 -8.67 -13.90 11.16
CA ALA A 46 -7.25 -13.59 11.19
C ALA A 46 -6.99 -12.09 11.03
N ILE A 47 -5.87 -11.65 11.61
CA ILE A 47 -5.20 -10.37 11.33
C ILE A 47 -3.71 -10.69 11.08
N ASP A 48 -3.03 -9.89 10.26
CA ASP A 48 -1.66 -10.20 9.82
C ASP A 48 -0.61 -10.15 10.94
N ARG A 49 -0.79 -9.27 11.92
CA ARG A 49 0.15 -9.04 13.03
C ARG A 49 -0.54 -8.57 14.31
N HIS A 50 0.20 -8.62 15.41
CA HIS A 50 -0.29 -8.27 16.74
C HIS A 50 0.18 -6.87 17.21
N ASP A 51 1.08 -6.22 16.47
CA ASP A 51 1.56 -4.87 16.73
C ASP A 51 1.13 -3.89 15.63
N TRP A 52 0.45 -2.81 16.04
CA TRP A 52 -0.09 -1.79 15.13
C TRP A 52 0.26 -0.39 15.61
N HIS A 53 0.47 0.55 14.69
CA HIS A 53 0.50 1.97 14.98
C HIS A 53 -0.92 2.53 14.94
N SER A 54 -1.18 3.58 15.74
CA SER A 54 -2.51 4.17 15.89
C SER A 54 -3.12 4.68 14.57
N ASN A 55 -2.28 5.07 13.62
CA ASN A 55 -2.64 5.64 12.32
C ASN A 55 -2.91 4.60 11.22
N GLU A 56 -2.76 3.32 11.51
CA GLU A 56 -2.91 2.26 10.51
C GLU A 56 -4.38 1.82 10.36
N VAL A 57 -4.62 0.90 9.42
CA VAL A 57 -5.91 0.23 9.24
C VAL A 57 -5.72 -1.24 9.57
N ILE A 58 -6.52 -1.77 10.50
CA ILE A 58 -6.51 -3.19 10.84
C ILE A 58 -7.46 -3.90 9.88
N GLU A 59 -6.90 -4.58 8.89
CA GLU A 59 -7.65 -5.51 8.04
C GLU A 59 -7.96 -6.79 8.84
N VAL A 60 -9.24 -7.20 8.86
CA VAL A 60 -9.71 -8.42 9.52
C VAL A 60 -10.31 -9.38 8.50
N THR A 61 -9.56 -10.43 8.15
CA THR A 61 -10.05 -11.47 7.23
C THR A 61 -10.82 -12.57 7.97
N THR A 62 -12.06 -12.81 7.54
CA THR A 62 -12.95 -13.86 8.02
C THR A 62 -13.08 -14.96 6.96
N PHE A 63 -12.44 -16.11 7.20
CA PHE A 63 -12.55 -17.29 6.35
C PHE A 63 -13.73 -18.16 6.77
N ILE A 64 -14.59 -18.55 5.82
CA ILE A 64 -15.72 -19.46 6.04
C ILE A 64 -15.51 -20.71 5.18
N SER A 65 -15.63 -21.90 5.79
CA SER A 65 -15.50 -23.18 5.09
C SER A 65 -16.65 -24.14 5.44
N ASN A 66 -16.96 -25.07 4.53
CA ASN A 66 -18.16 -25.92 4.59
C ASN A 66 -19.49 -25.12 4.54
N SER A 67 -19.49 -23.94 3.90
CA SER A 67 -20.71 -23.14 3.73
C SER A 67 -21.70 -23.78 2.74
N PRO A 68 -23.03 -23.62 2.92
CA PRO A 68 -24.00 -23.77 1.85
C PRO A 68 -23.85 -22.64 0.81
N TYR A 69 -23.95 -22.98 -0.48
CA TYR A 69 -24.03 -22.00 -1.57
C TYR A 69 -25.17 -20.97 -1.36
N ASN A 70 -24.87 -19.68 -1.52
CA ASN A 70 -25.75 -18.54 -1.20
C ASN A 70 -26.30 -18.56 0.24
N ALA A 71 -25.53 -19.06 1.21
CA ALA A 71 -25.76 -18.73 2.61
C ALA A 71 -25.37 -17.28 2.90
N LEU A 72 -26.25 -16.56 3.58
CA LEU A 72 -26.03 -15.18 4.02
C LEU A 72 -25.72 -15.18 5.53
N TYR A 73 -24.68 -14.44 5.88
CA TYR A 73 -24.15 -14.27 7.23
C TYR A 73 -24.09 -12.79 7.58
N THR A 74 -24.21 -12.48 8.87
CA THR A 74 -23.88 -11.14 9.39
C THR A 74 -22.68 -11.28 10.32
N ILE A 75 -21.58 -10.65 9.97
CA ILE A 75 -20.41 -10.48 10.83
C ILE A 75 -20.67 -9.22 11.66
N GLN A 76 -20.66 -9.35 12.99
CA GLN A 76 -20.70 -8.21 13.91
C GLN A 76 -19.37 -8.17 14.66
N TRP A 77 -18.83 -6.97 14.88
CA TRP A 77 -17.58 -6.81 15.61
C TRP A 77 -17.69 -5.69 16.65
N SER A 78 -16.98 -5.87 17.76
CA SER A 78 -16.87 -4.92 18.87
C SER A 78 -15.41 -4.79 19.29
N LEU A 79 -14.86 -3.58 19.18
CA LEU A 79 -13.51 -3.26 19.63
C LEU A 79 -13.54 -2.84 21.11
N PHE A 80 -12.69 -3.45 21.93
CA PHE A 80 -12.48 -3.11 23.33
C PHE A 80 -11.04 -2.64 23.56
N GLY A 81 -10.86 -1.67 24.46
CA GLY A 81 -9.56 -1.32 25.06
C GLY A 81 -9.37 -2.01 26.41
N SER A 82 -8.78 -1.32 27.39
CA SER A 82 -8.55 -1.85 28.74
C SER A 82 -9.81 -1.99 29.62
N GLY A 83 -10.99 -1.68 29.06
CA GLY A 83 -12.28 -1.67 29.75
C GLY A 83 -13.37 -2.50 29.07
N THR A 84 -14.35 -2.97 29.85
CA THR A 84 -15.46 -3.82 29.38
C THR A 84 -16.58 -3.03 28.71
N THR A 85 -16.26 -2.06 27.86
CA THR A 85 -17.22 -1.24 27.11
C THR A 85 -16.65 -1.05 25.71
N PRO A 86 -17.39 -1.42 24.65
CA PRO A 86 -16.86 -1.32 23.30
C PRO A 86 -16.63 0.15 22.92
N LEU A 87 -15.48 0.41 22.33
CA LEU A 87 -15.03 1.71 21.84
C LEU A 87 -15.58 1.99 20.44
N LEU A 88 -15.46 1.00 19.55
CA LEU A 88 -16.05 0.98 18.21
C LEU A 88 -16.86 -0.30 18.02
N GLN A 89 -17.86 -0.26 17.15
CA GLN A 89 -18.71 -1.38 16.76
C GLN A 89 -19.04 -1.27 15.29
N GLY A 90 -19.11 -2.40 14.59
CA GLY A 90 -19.53 -2.44 13.19
C GLY A 90 -20.24 -3.75 12.84
N ASN A 91 -20.82 -3.79 11.65
CA ASN A 91 -21.36 -5.01 11.09
C ASN A 91 -21.23 -5.03 9.56
N GLN A 92 -21.06 -6.22 9.01
CA GLN A 92 -20.95 -6.48 7.58
C GLN A 92 -21.87 -7.65 7.22
N ILE A 93 -22.57 -7.56 6.10
CA ILE A 93 -23.39 -8.65 5.56
C ILE A 93 -22.60 -9.31 4.44
N PHE A 94 -22.48 -10.63 4.50
CA PHE A 94 -21.68 -11.42 3.56
C PHE A 94 -22.49 -12.61 3.04
N GLN A 95 -22.38 -12.91 1.74
CA GLN A 95 -23.05 -14.04 1.10
C GLN A 95 -22.02 -14.95 0.43
N THR A 96 -21.94 -16.21 0.84
CA THR A 96 -20.92 -17.14 0.31
C THR A 96 -21.29 -17.63 -1.09
N SER A 97 -20.42 -17.33 -2.05
CA SER A 97 -20.38 -17.83 -3.42
C SER A 97 -20.05 -19.33 -3.52
N GLY A 98 -19.38 -19.90 -2.53
CA GLY A 98 -18.85 -21.26 -2.59
C GLY A 98 -18.93 -22.06 -1.28
N SER A 99 -18.37 -23.27 -1.31
CA SER A 99 -18.19 -24.11 -0.11
C SER A 99 -17.08 -23.63 0.82
N SER A 100 -16.23 -22.73 0.33
CA SER A 100 -15.15 -22.05 1.02
C SER A 100 -15.05 -20.65 0.44
N ASP A 101 -15.00 -19.64 1.30
CA ASP A 101 -15.11 -18.23 0.92
C ASP A 101 -14.46 -17.33 1.99
N SER A 102 -14.26 -16.05 1.70
CA SER A 102 -13.64 -15.09 2.62
C SER A 102 -14.27 -13.71 2.53
N SER A 103 -14.44 -13.08 3.69
CA SER A 103 -14.95 -11.70 3.83
C SER A 103 -13.94 -10.87 4.62
N VAL A 104 -13.66 -9.66 4.15
CA VAL A 104 -12.68 -8.74 4.75
C VAL A 104 -13.41 -7.49 5.23
N PHE A 105 -13.05 -7.00 6.41
CA PHE A 105 -13.49 -5.69 6.89
C PHE A 105 -12.38 -4.95 7.63
N ASP A 106 -12.44 -3.62 7.55
CA ASP A 106 -11.41 -2.74 8.08
C ASP A 106 -11.83 -2.11 9.41
N ILE A 107 -10.85 -1.91 10.30
CA ILE A 107 -11.00 -1.07 11.49
C ILE A 107 -9.92 0.02 11.45
N TYR A 108 -10.36 1.27 11.36
CA TYR A 108 -9.54 2.49 11.44
C TYR A 108 -10.06 3.38 12.58
N GLY A 109 -9.29 4.39 13.02
CA GLY A 109 -9.69 5.25 14.14
C GLY A 109 -9.81 4.51 15.49
N PHE A 110 -9.16 3.35 15.65
CA PHE A 110 -9.29 2.49 16.83
C PHE A 110 -8.55 3.00 18.07
N TYR A 111 -7.56 3.88 17.88
CA TYR A 111 -6.74 4.37 18.98
C TYR A 111 -7.45 5.45 19.81
N MET A 112 -7.55 5.19 21.12
CA MET A 112 -8.31 5.99 22.09
C MET A 112 -7.51 6.20 23.39
N GLY A 113 -6.18 6.15 23.32
CA GLY A 113 -5.26 6.28 24.45
C GLY A 113 -5.06 5.02 25.31
N ASP A 114 -5.69 3.90 24.96
CA ASP A 114 -5.34 2.57 25.46
C ASP A 114 -4.16 1.98 24.67
N ARG A 115 -3.58 0.87 25.14
CA ARG A 115 -2.50 0.13 24.45
C ARG A 115 -2.81 -1.32 24.15
N LEU A 116 -3.71 -1.91 24.93
CA LEU A 116 -4.11 -3.30 24.85
C LEU A 116 -5.55 -3.32 24.35
N TYR A 117 -5.76 -4.00 23.24
CA TYR A 117 -7.03 -4.05 22.55
C TYR A 117 -7.45 -5.48 22.26
N SER A 118 -8.76 -5.72 22.27
CA SER A 118 -9.35 -6.95 21.73
C SER A 118 -10.52 -6.63 20.80
N ILE A 119 -10.66 -7.39 19.71
CA ILE A 119 -11.85 -7.37 18.85
C ILE A 119 -12.63 -8.65 19.13
N GLU A 120 -13.84 -8.51 19.66
CA GLU A 120 -14.83 -9.58 19.72
C GLU A 120 -15.59 -9.61 18.39
N ILE A 121 -15.52 -10.73 17.67
CA ILE A 121 -16.22 -10.95 16.39
C ILE A 121 -17.26 -12.04 16.59
N GLU A 122 -18.53 -11.73 16.32
CA GLU A 122 -19.66 -12.66 16.33
C GLU A 122 -20.17 -12.85 14.89
N VAL A 123 -20.28 -14.11 14.43
CA VAL A 123 -20.89 -14.40 13.12
C VAL A 123 -22.25 -15.06 13.28
N LEU A 124 -23.27 -14.44 12.70
CA LEU A 124 -24.68 -14.80 12.81
C LEU A 124 -25.19 -15.41 11.50
N ASP A 125 -26.09 -16.38 11.60
CA ASP A 125 -26.84 -16.90 10.44
C ASP A 125 -27.96 -15.96 9.98
N SER A 126 -28.56 -16.25 8.81
CA SER A 126 -29.66 -15.48 8.23
C SER A 126 -30.98 -15.47 9.01
N VAL A 127 -31.03 -16.05 10.22
CA VAL A 127 -32.13 -15.88 11.18
C VAL A 127 -31.68 -15.31 12.54
N GLY A 128 -30.44 -14.80 12.63
CA GLY A 128 -29.88 -14.15 13.82
C GLY A 128 -29.36 -15.11 14.89
N SER A 129 -28.97 -16.33 14.51
CA SER A 129 -28.36 -17.31 15.42
C SER A 129 -26.83 -17.21 15.37
N LEU A 130 -26.19 -17.02 16.53
CA LEU A 130 -24.72 -17.07 16.64
C LEU A 130 -24.18 -18.44 16.21
N ILE A 131 -23.21 -18.44 15.30
CA ILE A 131 -22.50 -19.62 14.79
C ILE A 131 -21.16 -19.77 15.52
N GLU A 132 -20.34 -18.71 15.46
CA GLU A 132 -18.98 -18.65 15.97
C GLU A 132 -18.77 -17.29 16.66
N SER A 133 -17.93 -17.27 17.69
CA SER A 133 -17.51 -16.05 18.40
C SER A 133 -16.02 -16.17 18.71
N THR A 134 -15.24 -15.17 18.31
CA THR A 134 -13.77 -15.15 18.43
C THR A 134 -13.32 -13.82 19.02
N GLU A 135 -12.38 -13.85 19.96
CA GLU A 135 -11.67 -12.67 20.47
C GLU A 135 -10.25 -12.65 19.88
N ILE A 136 -9.87 -11.55 19.22
CA ILE A 136 -8.52 -11.33 18.70
C ILE A 136 -7.85 -10.23 19.52
N ASN A 137 -6.71 -10.56 20.14
CA ASN A 137 -5.95 -9.68 21.03
C ASN A 137 -4.75 -9.04 20.30
N PHE A 138 -4.54 -7.74 20.46
CA PHE A 138 -3.41 -7.02 19.86
C PHE A 138 -2.96 -5.81 20.70
N PHE A 139 -1.82 -5.23 20.32
CA PHE A 139 -1.16 -4.11 20.98
C PHE A 139 -1.00 -2.93 20.02
N VAL A 140 -1.24 -1.72 20.53
CA VAL A 140 -1.16 -0.48 19.75
C VAL A 140 -0.12 0.48 20.33
N ILE A 141 0.67 1.06 19.43
CA ILE A 141 1.63 2.14 19.68
C ILE A 141 1.04 3.45 19.16
N GLY A 142 1.08 4.50 19.97
CA GLY A 142 0.80 5.85 19.48
C GLY A 142 1.82 6.27 18.44
N GLN A 143 1.36 6.61 17.24
CA GLN A 143 2.15 7.27 16.21
C GLN A 143 2.60 8.65 16.72
N THR A 144 3.73 9.15 16.19
CA THR A 144 4.35 10.40 16.68
C THR A 144 5.07 11.19 15.59
N VAL A 145 4.91 12.52 15.65
CA VAL A 145 5.85 13.46 15.04
C VAL A 145 7.16 13.41 15.83
N THR A 146 8.22 12.91 15.20
CA THR A 146 9.56 12.83 15.81
C THR A 146 10.41 14.06 15.47
N PRO A 147 11.17 14.62 16.42
CA PRO A 147 12.16 15.65 16.11
C PRO A 147 13.26 15.13 15.18
N SER A 148 13.68 15.94 14.21
CA SER A 148 14.80 15.61 13.35
C SER A 148 16.14 15.75 14.10
N TYR A 149 16.88 14.65 14.21
CA TYR A 149 18.23 14.59 14.74
C TYR A 149 19.26 14.40 13.62
N SER A 150 20.54 14.63 13.91
CA SER A 150 21.63 14.42 12.93
C SER A 150 22.34 13.07 13.05
N ASP A 151 22.24 12.41 14.22
CA ASP A 151 23.04 11.24 14.61
C ASP A 151 22.50 10.64 15.94
N LEU A 152 22.70 9.34 16.13
CA LEU A 152 22.32 8.58 17.33
C LEU A 152 23.55 7.94 17.97
N LEU A 153 24.11 8.61 18.98
CA LEU A 153 25.33 8.19 19.66
C LEU A 153 24.99 7.21 20.81
N VAL A 154 25.36 5.93 20.69
CA VAL A 154 24.93 4.87 21.62
C VAL A 154 26.04 4.39 22.54
N PHE A 155 25.78 4.37 23.86
CA PHE A 155 26.63 3.76 24.89
C PHE A 155 25.84 2.76 25.73
N GLY A 156 26.43 1.63 26.11
CA GLY A 156 25.68 0.62 26.86
C GLY A 156 26.29 -0.78 26.98
N ASP A 157 25.42 -1.73 27.32
CA ASP A 157 25.74 -3.16 27.38
C ASP A 157 25.05 -3.98 26.26
N SER A 158 24.84 -5.29 26.45
CA SER A 158 24.39 -6.21 25.38
C SER A 158 23.01 -5.91 24.83
N LEU A 159 22.16 -5.18 25.57
CA LEU A 159 20.86 -4.74 25.06
C LEU A 159 20.95 -3.74 23.91
N SER A 160 22.12 -3.12 23.69
CA SER A 160 22.32 -2.12 22.62
C SER A 160 23.54 -2.41 21.74
N ASP A 161 24.15 -3.59 21.85
CA ASP A 161 25.38 -3.94 21.10
C ASP A 161 25.06 -4.55 19.73
N MET A 162 25.44 -3.84 18.66
CA MET A 162 25.32 -4.27 17.26
C MET A 162 26.42 -5.26 16.79
N GLY A 163 27.40 -5.58 17.64
CA GLY A 163 28.44 -6.58 17.35
C GLY A 163 29.84 -6.26 17.87
N ASN A 164 30.03 -5.17 18.61
CA ASN A 164 31.31 -4.75 19.18
C ASN A 164 31.95 -5.82 20.08
N ALA A 165 31.14 -6.61 20.82
CA ALA A 165 31.66 -7.72 21.62
C ALA A 165 31.93 -9.03 20.84
N ARG A 166 31.46 -9.18 19.59
CA ARG A 166 31.53 -10.44 18.80
C ARG A 166 32.96 -10.98 18.69
N SER A 167 33.89 -10.12 18.24
CA SER A 167 35.30 -10.48 18.02
C SER A 167 36.06 -10.79 19.32
N ALA A 168 35.69 -10.16 20.42
CA ALA A 168 36.38 -10.28 21.71
C ALA A 168 35.83 -11.41 22.60
N LEU A 169 34.57 -11.82 22.42
CA LEU A 169 33.96 -12.98 23.09
C LEU A 169 33.91 -14.25 22.24
N ASN A 170 34.31 -14.18 20.96
CA ASN A 170 34.23 -15.29 20.00
C ASN A 170 32.78 -15.82 19.88
N VAL A 171 31.81 -14.91 19.78
CA VAL A 171 30.39 -15.25 19.55
C VAL A 171 30.28 -15.89 18.16
N PRO A 172 29.51 -16.98 17.97
CA PRO A 172 29.30 -17.58 16.64
C PRO A 172 28.68 -16.58 15.68
N ASP A 173 29.12 -16.61 14.42
CA ASP A 173 28.66 -15.67 13.38
C ASP A 173 27.16 -15.81 13.09
N VAL A 174 26.71 -17.06 12.90
CA VAL A 174 25.32 -17.53 12.89
C VAL A 174 25.32 -19.05 13.15
N PRO A 175 24.17 -19.68 13.42
CA PRO A 175 23.28 -19.43 14.54
C PRO A 175 23.97 -19.78 15.89
N PRO A 176 23.42 -19.38 17.05
CA PRO A 176 22.04 -18.92 17.25
C PRO A 176 21.83 -17.41 17.10
N TYR A 177 22.83 -16.59 17.40
CA TYR A 177 22.70 -15.12 17.35
C TYR A 177 22.67 -14.56 15.93
N TRP A 178 21.98 -13.43 15.75
CA TRP A 178 21.91 -12.71 14.47
C TRP A 178 23.05 -11.69 14.34
N GLN A 179 23.96 -11.91 13.38
CA GLN A 179 25.05 -11.00 13.00
C GLN A 179 25.96 -10.48 14.15
N GLY A 180 25.95 -11.11 15.32
CA GLY A 180 26.69 -10.69 16.52
C GLY A 180 25.91 -9.82 17.51
N ARG A 181 24.63 -9.49 17.25
CA ARG A 181 23.70 -8.93 18.25
C ARG A 181 23.37 -10.00 19.29
N PHE A 182 22.98 -9.61 20.50
CA PHE A 182 22.59 -10.57 21.57
C PHE A 182 21.14 -11.07 21.46
N SER A 183 20.60 -11.15 20.24
CA SER A 183 19.22 -11.59 19.95
C SER A 183 19.14 -12.35 18.61
N ASN A 184 17.92 -12.69 18.17
CA ASN A 184 17.64 -13.33 16.87
C ASN A 184 17.36 -12.33 15.72
N GLY A 185 17.58 -11.03 15.96
CA GLY A 185 17.42 -9.96 14.97
C GLY A 185 18.05 -8.64 15.48
N PRO A 186 17.69 -7.50 14.87
CA PRO A 186 18.17 -6.18 15.28
C PRO A 186 17.81 -5.83 16.73
N VAL A 187 18.70 -5.11 17.42
CA VAL A 187 18.44 -4.58 18.78
C VAL A 187 17.68 -3.25 18.73
N TRP A 188 17.02 -2.86 19.83
CA TRP A 188 16.12 -1.69 19.88
C TRP A 188 16.70 -0.37 19.31
N VAL A 189 18.00 -0.09 19.47
CA VAL A 189 18.62 1.12 18.89
C VAL A 189 18.67 1.11 17.36
N GLU A 190 18.63 -0.07 16.74
CA GLU A 190 18.57 -0.20 15.27
C GLU A 190 17.18 0.23 14.79
N HIS A 191 16.10 -0.21 15.47
CA HIS A 191 14.72 0.22 15.23
C HIS A 191 14.51 1.72 15.48
N VAL A 192 15.13 2.29 16.52
CA VAL A 192 15.10 3.75 16.77
C VAL A 192 15.86 4.52 15.69
N SER A 193 17.01 4.00 15.24
CA SER A 193 17.79 4.61 14.16
C SER A 193 16.97 4.66 12.87
N ASP A 194 16.36 3.55 12.50
CA ASP A 194 15.56 3.37 11.28
C ASP A 194 14.35 4.31 11.26
N ARG A 195 13.51 4.27 12.31
CA ARG A 195 12.29 5.12 12.40
C ARG A 195 12.58 6.62 12.46
N MET A 196 13.80 7.03 12.83
CA MET A 196 14.28 8.42 12.78
C MET A 196 15.01 8.80 11.48
N GLY A 197 15.19 7.88 10.52
CA GLY A 197 15.97 8.11 9.30
C GLY A 197 17.48 8.28 9.52
N LEU A 198 18.02 7.72 10.61
CA LEU A 198 19.42 7.82 11.02
C LEU A 198 20.22 6.57 10.64
N SER A 199 21.51 6.73 10.32
CA SER A 199 22.41 5.63 9.97
C SER A 199 23.41 5.32 11.10
N THR A 200 22.96 4.67 12.18
CA THR A 200 23.84 4.27 13.30
C THR A 200 24.86 3.21 12.88
N SER A 201 26.16 3.47 13.09
CA SER A 201 27.24 2.56 12.65
C SER A 201 28.05 1.92 13.80
N ILE A 202 28.77 0.82 13.55
CA ILE A 202 29.49 0.04 14.58
C ILE A 202 30.85 0.67 14.93
N GLY A 203 31.04 1.05 16.21
CA GLY A 203 32.19 1.82 16.68
C GLY A 203 33.07 1.16 17.75
N THR A 204 34.23 0.61 17.35
CA THR A 204 35.28 0.19 18.29
C THR A 204 36.54 1.07 18.22
N GLY A 205 37.28 1.17 19.33
CA GLY A 205 38.61 1.81 19.36
C GLY A 205 38.60 3.26 18.84
N SER A 206 39.33 3.51 17.75
CA SER A 206 39.38 4.78 17.01
C SER A 206 38.58 4.76 15.69
N SER A 207 37.75 3.73 15.45
CA SER A 207 36.78 3.77 14.35
C SER A 207 35.76 4.90 14.60
N ALA A 208 35.27 5.52 13.53
CA ALA A 208 34.36 6.66 13.59
C ALA A 208 33.03 6.33 14.28
N GLY A 209 32.52 5.12 14.07
CA GLY A 209 31.10 4.79 14.26
C GLY A 209 30.53 4.97 15.66
N ASP A 210 29.20 5.01 15.71
CA ASP A 210 28.43 5.79 16.68
C ASP A 210 27.85 4.90 17.77
N ASN A 211 27.63 3.61 17.47
CA ASN A 211 27.34 2.61 18.46
C ASN A 211 28.62 2.10 19.13
N ARG A 212 28.82 2.54 20.38
CA ARG A 212 29.97 2.23 21.24
C ARG A 212 29.62 1.23 22.35
N ALA A 213 28.41 0.67 22.38
CA ALA A 213 27.98 -0.31 23.39
C ALA A 213 28.74 -1.65 23.23
N PHE A 214 28.96 -2.39 24.33
CA PHE A 214 29.63 -3.69 24.30
C PHE A 214 28.90 -4.69 25.20
N GLY A 215 28.57 -5.86 24.69
CA GLY A 215 27.92 -6.93 25.44
C GLY A 215 28.65 -7.31 26.73
N GLY A 216 27.91 -7.46 27.83
CA GLY A 216 28.51 -7.75 29.15
C GLY A 216 29.26 -6.58 29.82
N SER A 217 29.12 -5.35 29.32
CA SER A 217 29.65 -4.15 29.97
C SER A 217 28.92 -3.81 31.26
N GLN A 218 29.66 -3.32 32.26
CA GLN A 218 29.10 -2.75 33.48
C GLN A 218 29.10 -1.22 33.39
N THR A 219 28.32 -0.55 34.24
CA THR A 219 28.25 0.92 34.32
C THR A 219 29.56 1.56 34.80
N GLY A 220 30.53 0.80 35.30
CA GLY A 220 31.78 1.35 35.83
C GLY A 220 32.72 1.96 34.77
N ALA A 221 33.95 2.25 35.22
CA ALA A 221 35.09 2.48 34.35
C ALA A 221 36.01 1.24 34.32
N GLY A 222 37.08 1.28 33.52
CA GLY A 222 37.95 0.12 33.29
C GLY A 222 37.25 -0.95 32.45
N ASN A 223 37.57 -2.22 32.69
CA ASN A 223 37.03 -3.33 31.92
C ASN A 223 36.11 -4.19 32.80
N SER A 224 35.14 -4.86 32.16
CA SER A 224 34.23 -5.82 32.79
C SER A 224 34.98 -7.10 33.20
N TYR A 225 34.28 -8.00 33.89
CA TYR A 225 34.86 -9.29 34.32
C TYR A 225 35.29 -10.21 33.16
N ILE A 226 34.84 -9.93 31.93
CA ILE A 226 35.22 -10.58 30.67
C ILE A 226 36.16 -9.70 29.81
N VAL A 227 36.81 -8.70 30.42
CA VAL A 227 37.87 -7.86 29.84
C VAL A 227 37.40 -6.88 28.74
N LEU A 228 36.09 -6.69 28.57
CA LEU A 228 35.50 -5.70 27.64
C LEU A 228 35.41 -4.29 28.26
N PRO A 229 35.39 -3.19 27.49
CA PRO A 229 35.34 -1.83 28.05
C PRO A 229 33.96 -1.54 28.70
N ASN A 230 33.96 -1.25 30.01
CA ASN A 230 32.77 -0.76 30.71
C ASN A 230 32.32 0.61 30.16
N VAL A 231 31.08 1.01 30.41
CA VAL A 231 30.46 2.22 29.82
C VAL A 231 31.29 3.50 30.02
N GLY A 232 31.85 3.73 31.21
CA GLY A 232 32.72 4.89 31.44
C GLY A 232 34.03 4.86 30.63
N THR A 233 34.48 3.67 30.22
CA THR A 233 35.60 3.48 29.29
C THR A 233 35.17 3.67 27.85
N GLN A 234 33.97 3.24 27.44
CA GLN A 234 33.42 3.48 26.10
C GLN A 234 33.35 5.00 25.83
N ILE A 235 32.70 5.75 26.73
CA ILE A 235 32.54 7.21 26.67
C ILE A 235 33.91 7.91 26.65
N THR A 236 34.82 7.52 27.56
CA THR A 236 36.16 8.13 27.64
C THR A 236 37.03 7.78 26.43
N ALA A 237 36.88 6.61 25.83
CA ALA A 237 37.61 6.20 24.64
C ALA A 237 37.08 6.90 23.37
N TYR A 238 35.77 7.11 23.25
CA TYR A 238 35.18 7.90 22.17
C TYR A 238 35.73 9.34 22.19
N PHE A 239 35.63 10.03 23.34
CA PHE A 239 36.13 11.41 23.46
C PHE A 239 37.66 11.56 23.39
N ALA A 240 38.43 10.47 23.54
CA ALA A 240 39.88 10.48 23.44
C ALA A 240 40.41 10.14 22.03
N ASN A 241 39.71 9.29 21.28
CA ASN A 241 40.25 8.66 20.06
C ASN A 241 39.38 8.87 18.80
N VAL A 242 38.14 9.35 18.95
CA VAL A 242 37.18 9.49 17.84
C VAL A 242 36.85 10.96 17.62
N GLN A 243 36.07 11.57 18.51
CA GLN A 243 35.66 12.97 18.39
C GLN A 243 35.70 13.69 19.74
N ALA A 244 36.21 14.92 19.78
CA ALA A 244 36.46 15.64 21.03
C ALA A 244 35.20 16.19 21.75
N THR A 245 34.07 16.23 21.05
CA THR A 245 32.76 16.71 21.52
C THR A 245 31.65 15.93 20.82
N VAL A 246 30.47 15.86 21.44
CA VAL A 246 29.25 15.34 20.78
C VAL A 246 28.88 16.26 19.61
N PRO A 247 28.42 15.74 18.45
CA PRO A 247 27.94 16.59 17.36
C PRO A 247 26.72 17.43 17.79
N PRO A 248 26.58 18.68 17.32
CA PRO A 248 25.35 19.45 17.52
C PRO A 248 24.20 18.82 16.71
N GLY A 249 23.12 18.42 17.37
CA GLY A 249 21.99 17.72 16.75
C GLY A 249 21.95 16.22 17.00
N SER A 250 22.98 15.63 17.64
CA SER A 250 22.93 14.22 18.05
C SER A 250 22.08 14.00 19.29
N ILE A 251 21.32 12.91 19.29
CA ILE A 251 20.67 12.35 20.48
C ILE A 251 21.54 11.22 21.06
N VAL A 252 21.63 11.11 22.39
CA VAL A 252 22.56 10.17 23.05
C VAL A 252 21.83 9.06 23.82
N SER A 253 21.95 7.82 23.36
CA SER A 253 21.41 6.65 24.07
C SER A 253 22.38 6.13 25.13
N LEU A 254 21.89 5.88 26.35
CA LEU A 254 22.69 5.41 27.48
C LEU A 254 21.96 4.34 28.31
N TRP A 255 22.09 3.06 27.92
CA TRP A 255 21.46 1.94 28.64
C TRP A 255 22.45 0.88 29.11
N ALA A 256 22.59 0.75 30.44
CA ALA A 256 23.37 -0.31 31.07
C ALA A 256 22.97 -0.53 32.53
N GLY A 257 23.33 -1.69 33.06
CA GLY A 257 23.26 -1.99 34.51
C GLY A 257 22.80 -3.39 34.85
N GLY A 258 22.27 -4.16 33.88
CA GLY A 258 21.95 -5.57 34.08
C GLY A 258 23.18 -6.34 34.55
N ASN A 259 24.31 -6.14 33.88
CA ASN A 259 25.59 -6.78 34.20
C ASN A 259 26.17 -6.38 35.58
N ASP A 260 25.80 -5.23 36.13
CA ASP A 260 26.15 -4.86 37.51
C ASP A 260 25.41 -5.70 38.55
N PHE A 261 24.15 -6.08 38.28
CA PHE A 261 23.35 -6.95 39.15
C PHE A 261 23.62 -8.44 38.92
N LEU A 262 23.86 -8.85 37.67
CA LEU A 262 24.14 -10.25 37.34
C LEU A 262 25.54 -10.68 37.79
N TYR A 263 26.56 -9.83 37.57
CA TYR A 263 27.99 -10.19 37.68
C TYR A 263 28.88 -9.12 38.34
N GLY A 264 28.32 -8.01 38.83
CA GLY A 264 29.07 -6.84 39.29
C GLY A 264 28.89 -6.50 40.77
N SER A 265 28.65 -5.21 41.03
CA SER A 265 28.54 -4.66 42.39
C SER A 265 27.24 -5.02 43.12
N ALA A 266 26.19 -5.39 42.36
CA ALA A 266 24.83 -5.66 42.81
C ALA A 266 24.28 -4.63 43.81
N ASN A 267 24.58 -3.34 43.59
CA ASN A 267 24.26 -2.24 44.51
C ASN A 267 23.75 -1.03 43.74
N SER A 268 22.44 -0.81 43.77
CA SER A 268 21.74 0.27 43.06
C SER A 268 22.32 1.67 43.26
N ASN A 269 22.98 1.94 44.40
CA ASN A 269 23.59 3.23 44.69
C ASN A 269 24.89 3.46 43.89
N VAL A 270 25.66 2.40 43.63
CA VAL A 270 26.91 2.48 42.83
C VAL A 270 26.55 2.71 41.37
N ILE A 271 25.61 1.93 40.86
CA ILE A 271 25.14 1.98 39.46
C ILE A 271 24.61 3.38 39.14
N VAL A 272 23.73 3.94 39.98
CA VAL A 272 23.16 5.29 39.72
C VAL A 272 24.20 6.41 39.87
N THR A 273 25.23 6.24 40.72
CA THR A 273 26.36 7.18 40.81
C THR A 273 27.23 7.14 39.54
N ASN A 274 27.40 5.97 38.94
CA ASN A 274 28.09 5.85 37.65
C ASN A 274 27.29 6.54 36.54
N MET A 275 25.97 6.31 36.47
CA MET A 275 25.10 6.95 35.48
C MET A 275 25.09 8.47 35.62
N GLU A 276 25.05 9.02 36.85
CA GLU A 276 25.21 10.47 37.07
C GLU A 276 26.53 10.99 36.49
N ALA A 277 27.64 10.29 36.74
CA ALA A 277 28.94 10.70 36.23
C ALA A 277 29.00 10.69 34.68
N HIS A 278 28.36 9.71 34.04
CA HIS A 278 28.32 9.57 32.58
C HIS A 278 27.46 10.64 31.91
N ILE A 279 26.24 10.87 32.40
CA ILE A 279 25.35 11.92 31.88
C ILE A 279 26.03 13.30 32.02
N ARG A 280 26.67 13.56 33.17
CA ARG A 280 27.45 14.79 33.38
C ARG A 280 28.68 14.89 32.46
N GLN A 281 29.36 13.77 32.16
CA GLN A 281 30.50 13.74 31.23
C GLN A 281 30.06 14.01 29.79
N LEU A 282 28.99 13.36 29.32
CA LEU A 282 28.40 13.53 27.99
C LEU A 282 27.87 14.97 27.81
N SER A 283 27.16 15.50 28.80
CA SER A 283 26.68 16.88 28.82
C SER A 283 27.84 17.90 28.81
N THR A 284 28.90 17.66 29.58
CA THR A 284 30.12 18.50 29.54
C THR A 284 30.81 18.47 28.16
N ALA A 285 30.63 17.40 27.39
CA ALA A 285 31.16 17.23 26.05
C ALA A 285 30.20 17.70 24.92
N GLY A 286 29.01 18.21 25.25
CA GLY A 286 28.09 18.85 24.31
C GLY A 286 26.68 18.26 24.22
N ALA A 287 26.42 17.08 24.81
CA ALA A 287 25.09 16.45 24.74
C ALA A 287 24.02 17.28 25.48
N THR A 288 22.96 17.66 24.77
CA THR A 288 21.77 18.32 25.32
C THR A 288 20.60 17.37 25.54
N GLU A 289 20.62 16.21 24.89
CA GLU A 289 19.46 15.33 24.71
C GLU A 289 19.83 13.86 24.81
N PHE A 290 19.02 13.08 25.54
CA PHE A 290 19.36 11.71 25.92
C PHE A 290 18.15 10.76 25.87
N ILE A 291 18.41 9.50 25.51
CA ILE A 291 17.48 8.38 25.71
C ILE A 291 18.04 7.52 26.86
N ILE A 292 17.29 7.40 27.95
CA ILE A 292 17.71 6.65 29.15
C ILE A 292 16.61 5.68 29.57
N PRO A 293 16.61 4.44 29.04
CA PRO A 293 15.74 3.39 29.53
C PRO A 293 16.08 3.00 30.96
N ASN A 294 15.07 2.64 31.76
CA ASN A 294 15.29 2.01 33.06
C ASN A 294 15.65 0.52 32.92
N LEU A 295 15.93 -0.21 34.01
CA LEU A 295 16.22 -1.65 33.89
C LEU A 295 14.95 -2.51 33.90
N PRO A 296 14.82 -3.47 32.96
CA PRO A 296 13.71 -4.42 32.94
C PRO A 296 13.75 -5.33 34.19
N PRO A 297 12.66 -6.05 34.51
CA PRO A 297 12.55 -6.90 35.70
C PRO A 297 13.43 -8.15 35.58
N LEU A 298 14.72 -7.99 35.90
CA LEU A 298 15.75 -9.01 35.76
C LEU A 298 15.39 -10.34 36.43
N GLU A 299 14.54 -10.35 37.46
CA GLU A 299 14.05 -11.56 38.10
C GLU A 299 13.13 -12.45 37.26
N LEU A 300 12.56 -11.92 36.17
CA LEU A 300 11.77 -12.69 35.20
C LEU A 300 12.65 -13.39 34.15
N THR A 301 13.92 -12.99 34.01
CA THR A 301 14.84 -13.63 33.05
C THR A 301 15.08 -15.11 33.43
N PRO A 302 15.17 -16.04 32.46
CA PRO A 302 15.37 -17.47 32.76
C PRO A 302 16.63 -17.77 33.61
N GLU A 303 17.68 -16.94 33.51
CA GLU A 303 18.88 -17.01 34.36
C GLU A 303 18.54 -16.74 35.84
N ILE A 304 17.74 -15.73 36.16
CA ILE A 304 17.38 -15.42 37.56
C ILE A 304 16.26 -16.34 38.06
N LEU A 305 15.32 -16.76 37.20
CA LEU A 305 14.35 -17.80 37.53
C LEU A 305 15.03 -19.11 37.96
N SER A 306 16.22 -19.43 37.44
CA SER A 306 17.03 -20.59 37.87
C SER A 306 17.64 -20.47 39.28
N ARG A 307 17.72 -19.25 39.85
CA ARG A 307 18.32 -18.97 41.17
C ARG A 307 17.30 -19.14 42.30
N THR A 308 17.75 -19.14 43.56
CA THR A 308 16.82 -19.32 44.69
C THR A 308 15.89 -18.13 44.87
N GLN A 309 14.67 -18.37 45.36
CA GLN A 309 13.65 -17.32 45.61
C GLN A 309 14.20 -16.11 46.40
N ALA A 310 15.09 -16.35 47.37
CA ALA A 310 15.71 -15.27 48.15
C ALA A 310 16.65 -14.39 47.31
N GLN A 311 17.34 -14.95 46.33
CA GLN A 311 18.17 -14.20 45.37
C GLN A 311 17.28 -13.44 44.38
N GLN A 312 16.23 -14.08 43.83
CA GLN A 312 15.23 -13.43 42.96
C GLN A 312 14.63 -12.20 43.65
N SER A 313 14.09 -12.35 44.86
CA SER A 313 13.51 -11.24 45.63
C SER A 313 14.52 -10.14 46.00
N THR A 314 15.80 -10.50 46.21
CA THR A 314 16.86 -9.50 46.46
C THR A 314 17.13 -8.69 45.20
N ILE A 315 17.28 -9.34 44.05
CA ILE A 315 17.50 -8.69 42.74
C ILE A 315 16.32 -7.79 42.41
N ARG A 316 15.08 -8.29 42.47
CA ARG A 316 13.85 -7.48 42.32
C ARG A 316 13.89 -6.21 43.18
N SER A 317 14.24 -6.34 44.46
CA SER A 317 14.25 -5.21 45.39
C SER A 317 15.32 -4.16 45.08
N GLU A 318 16.50 -4.57 44.57
CA GLU A 318 17.56 -3.63 44.18
C GLU A 318 17.33 -3.03 42.78
N VAL A 319 16.74 -3.76 41.83
CA VAL A 319 16.35 -3.20 40.51
C VAL A 319 15.26 -2.14 40.68
N ILE A 320 14.22 -2.42 41.47
CA ILE A 320 13.20 -1.41 41.85
C ILE A 320 13.87 -0.20 42.53
N SER A 321 14.82 -0.44 43.43
CA SER A 321 15.54 0.64 44.10
C SER A 321 16.45 1.44 43.15
N TYR A 322 16.99 0.81 42.10
CA TYR A 322 17.74 1.48 41.05
C TYR A 322 16.83 2.33 40.15
N ASN A 323 15.76 1.75 39.59
CA ASN A 323 14.84 2.48 38.69
C ASN A 323 14.23 3.71 39.39
N GLN A 324 13.85 3.57 40.66
CA GLN A 324 13.39 4.71 41.48
C GLN A 324 14.46 5.80 41.63
N LYS A 325 15.74 5.42 41.84
CA LYS A 325 16.85 6.38 41.93
C LYS A 325 17.19 7.01 40.58
N LEU A 326 17.11 6.25 39.49
CA LEU A 326 17.38 6.72 38.13
C LEU A 326 16.36 7.77 37.69
N SER A 327 15.07 7.50 37.88
CA SER A 327 13.99 8.47 37.62
C SER A 327 14.18 9.76 38.44
N ASN A 328 14.50 9.64 39.74
CA ASN A 328 14.83 10.81 40.57
C ASN A 328 16.11 11.53 40.09
N LEU A 329 17.15 10.81 39.67
CA LEU A 329 18.39 11.39 39.15
C LEU A 329 18.11 12.19 37.88
N VAL A 330 17.41 11.60 36.92
CA VAL A 330 17.08 12.21 35.62
C VAL A 330 16.28 13.49 35.82
N GLY A 331 15.20 13.46 36.61
CA GLY A 331 14.42 14.67 36.90
C GLY A 331 15.22 15.79 37.60
N ASN A 332 16.25 15.45 38.38
CA ASN A 332 17.18 16.44 38.92
C ASN A 332 18.18 16.95 37.86
N LEU A 333 18.76 16.07 37.02
CA LEU A 333 19.76 16.45 36.02
C LEU A 333 19.16 17.29 34.88
N SER A 334 17.96 16.94 34.37
CA SER A 334 17.24 17.76 33.39
C SER A 334 17.04 19.20 33.88
N ALA A 335 16.65 19.37 35.15
CA ALA A 335 16.44 20.68 35.75
C ALA A 335 17.74 21.40 36.16
N GLU A 336 18.81 20.68 36.52
CA GLU A 336 20.10 21.26 36.93
C GLU A 336 20.93 21.72 35.72
N LEU A 337 20.92 20.93 34.64
CA LEU A 337 21.79 21.07 33.47
C LEU A 337 21.06 21.57 32.21
N ASN A 338 19.73 21.72 32.27
CA ASN A 338 18.87 22.05 31.13
C ASN A 338 19.00 21.01 29.99
N LEU A 339 18.70 19.74 30.32
CA LEU A 339 18.77 18.59 29.41
C LEU A 339 17.40 18.00 29.16
N THR A 340 17.09 17.72 27.89
CA THR A 340 15.99 16.82 27.52
C THR A 340 16.44 15.39 27.81
N ILE A 341 15.64 14.61 28.54
CA ILE A 341 15.96 13.22 28.85
C ILE A 341 14.69 12.38 28.75
N HIS A 342 14.65 11.59 27.69
CA HIS A 342 13.56 10.69 27.32
C HIS A 342 13.70 9.38 28.10
N MET A 343 12.69 9.03 28.89
CA MET A 343 12.73 7.92 29.86
C MET A 343 11.87 6.74 29.39
N VAL A 344 12.51 5.68 28.89
CA VAL A 344 11.81 4.47 28.43
C VAL A 344 11.56 3.52 29.61
N ASP A 345 10.30 3.20 29.91
CA ASP A 345 9.93 2.32 31.05
C ASP A 345 9.95 0.83 30.69
N ALA A 346 11.17 0.32 30.43
CA ALA A 346 11.43 -1.10 30.24
C ALA A 346 11.01 -1.98 31.44
N TRP A 347 10.83 -1.42 32.64
CA TRP A 347 10.32 -2.16 33.79
C TRP A 347 8.84 -2.50 33.65
N SER A 348 8.03 -1.53 33.23
CA SER A 348 6.57 -1.68 33.18
C SER A 348 6.13 -2.53 31.99
N ILE A 349 6.63 -2.28 30.78
CA ILE A 349 6.24 -3.05 29.57
C ILE A 349 6.56 -4.55 29.70
N PHE A 350 7.72 -4.94 30.26
CA PHE A 350 8.03 -6.35 30.52
C PHE A 350 7.08 -7.00 31.53
N HIS A 351 6.49 -6.25 32.47
CA HIS A 351 5.44 -6.77 33.36
C HIS A 351 4.08 -6.82 32.68
N GLU A 352 3.78 -5.90 31.77
CA GLU A 352 2.54 -5.84 30.99
C GLU A 352 2.44 -7.00 30.00
N ILE A 353 3.51 -7.25 29.24
CA ILE A 353 3.63 -8.39 28.33
C ILE A 353 3.48 -9.73 29.08
N VAL A 354 4.15 -9.89 30.22
CA VAL A 354 4.08 -11.13 31.03
C VAL A 354 2.70 -11.33 31.71
N GLN A 355 1.81 -10.34 31.64
CA GLN A 355 0.42 -10.45 32.12
C GLN A 355 -0.60 -10.60 30.98
N ASN A 356 -0.27 -10.16 29.77
CA ASN A 356 -1.18 -10.08 28.61
C ASN A 356 -0.52 -10.67 27.35
N GLU A 357 0.18 -11.81 27.48
CA GLU A 357 1.14 -12.32 26.49
C GLU A 357 0.54 -12.53 25.08
N GLU A 358 -0.75 -12.87 25.02
CA GLU A 358 -1.54 -13.03 23.78
C GLU A 358 -1.66 -11.72 22.97
N HIS A 359 -1.73 -10.54 23.61
CA HIS A 359 -1.85 -9.25 22.92
C HIS A 359 -0.59 -8.86 22.14
N PHE A 360 0.54 -9.53 22.39
CA PHE A 360 1.83 -9.28 21.75
C PHE A 360 2.29 -10.48 20.91
N GLY A 361 1.42 -11.47 20.67
CA GLY A 361 1.74 -12.68 19.92
C GLY A 361 2.72 -13.64 20.62
N PHE A 362 2.95 -13.52 21.93
CA PHE A 362 3.87 -14.40 22.66
C PHE A 362 3.17 -15.65 23.21
N THR A 363 3.78 -16.83 23.01
CA THR A 363 3.32 -18.13 23.54
C THR A 363 4.24 -18.72 24.63
N ASP A 364 5.42 -18.14 24.87
CA ASP A 364 6.26 -18.46 26.05
C ASP A 364 7.05 -17.22 26.56
N THR A 365 6.56 -16.61 27.62
CA THR A 365 7.22 -15.46 28.29
C THR A 365 8.23 -15.84 29.38
N GLN A 366 8.49 -17.14 29.64
CA GLN A 366 9.24 -17.60 30.82
C GLN A 366 10.45 -18.50 30.50
N SER A 367 10.50 -19.10 29.32
CA SER A 367 11.61 -19.91 28.82
C SER A 367 12.53 -19.11 27.89
N ALA A 368 13.75 -19.63 27.68
CA ALA A 368 14.57 -19.22 26.56
C ALA A 368 14.14 -19.95 25.28
N ALA A 369 14.02 -19.23 24.16
CA ALA A 369 13.79 -19.81 22.83
C ALA A 369 14.97 -20.68 22.38
N CYS A 370 16.21 -20.22 22.64
CA CYS A 370 17.43 -21.00 22.47
C CYS A 370 17.71 -21.84 23.72
N ARG A 371 17.64 -23.17 23.59
CA ARG A 371 17.65 -24.13 24.70
C ARG A 371 19.03 -24.77 24.89
N GLY A 372 20.04 -23.89 25.06
CA GLY A 372 21.47 -24.21 25.03
C GLY A 372 22.17 -24.62 26.33
N GLY A 373 23.29 -25.35 26.19
CA GLY A 373 23.98 -26.04 27.28
C GLY A 373 25.38 -25.54 27.65
N VAL A 374 25.56 -25.08 28.89
CA VAL A 374 26.85 -24.87 29.60
C VAL A 374 28.03 -24.39 28.74
N SER A 375 28.05 -23.10 28.40
CA SER A 375 29.21 -22.45 27.77
C SER A 375 30.49 -22.58 28.62
N LEU A 376 31.65 -22.47 27.96
CA LEU A 376 32.98 -22.39 28.59
C LEU A 376 33.16 -21.11 29.42
N LEU A 377 32.36 -20.07 29.13
CA LEU A 377 32.24 -18.87 29.95
C LEU A 377 30.98 -18.97 30.83
N PRO A 378 30.98 -18.45 32.08
CA PRO A 378 29.82 -18.44 32.96
C PRO A 378 28.82 -17.33 32.60
N LEU A 379 28.45 -17.27 31.32
CA LEU A 379 27.49 -16.32 30.73
C LEU A 379 26.14 -17.01 30.48
N PRO A 380 25.03 -16.25 30.37
CA PRO A 380 23.67 -16.79 30.18
C PRO A 380 23.37 -17.12 28.71
N ILE A 381 24.38 -17.06 27.85
CA ILE A 381 24.33 -17.14 26.39
C ILE A 381 24.30 -18.58 25.86
N CYS A 382 23.79 -18.74 24.64
CA CYS A 382 23.90 -19.98 23.87
C CYS A 382 25.25 -20.12 23.13
N ASN A 383 25.55 -21.34 22.69
CA ASN A 383 26.71 -21.70 21.88
C ASN A 383 26.27 -22.04 20.43
N SER A 384 27.23 -22.13 19.51
CA SER A 384 26.96 -22.59 18.13
C SER A 384 26.39 -24.00 18.13
N GLY A 385 25.27 -24.22 17.42
CA GLY A 385 24.58 -25.50 17.34
C GLY A 385 23.70 -25.87 18.53
N ASP A 386 23.49 -24.99 19.51
CA ASP A 386 22.40 -25.15 20.48
C ASP A 386 21.03 -25.00 19.77
N PRO A 387 20.00 -25.78 20.15
CA PRO A 387 18.71 -25.79 19.44
C PRO A 387 17.85 -24.56 19.78
N ILE A 388 17.18 -24.01 18.76
CA ILE A 388 16.26 -22.87 18.83
C ILE A 388 14.82 -23.39 18.62
N SER A 389 13.83 -22.77 19.26
CA SER A 389 12.40 -23.02 18.95
C SER A 389 12.09 -22.61 17.50
N PRO A 390 11.28 -23.34 16.73
CA PRO A 390 10.93 -22.95 15.36
C PRO A 390 10.13 -21.64 15.32
N ASN A 391 9.27 -21.43 16.32
CA ASN A 391 8.56 -20.19 16.61
C ASN A 391 9.37 -19.27 17.52
N VAL A 392 10.59 -18.89 17.12
CA VAL A 392 11.50 -18.09 17.97
C VAL A 392 10.91 -16.73 18.37
N ASP A 393 10.06 -16.16 17.54
CA ASP A 393 9.50 -14.82 17.72
C ASP A 393 8.29 -14.78 18.67
N GLU A 394 7.61 -15.92 18.89
CA GLU A 394 6.57 -16.09 19.92
C GLU A 394 7.16 -16.20 21.35
N TYR A 395 8.46 -15.96 21.55
CA TYR A 395 9.12 -15.97 22.86
C TYR A 395 9.51 -14.56 23.30
N LEU A 396 9.40 -14.27 24.59
CA LEU A 396 9.91 -13.02 25.16
C LEU A 396 11.44 -13.01 25.28
N PHE A 397 12.05 -14.17 25.59
CA PHE A 397 13.48 -14.30 25.85
C PHE A 397 14.17 -15.20 24.82
N PHE A 398 15.20 -14.66 24.16
CA PHE A 398 15.97 -15.42 23.18
C PHE A 398 16.93 -16.42 23.84
N ASP A 399 17.75 -15.94 24.77
CA ASP A 399 18.58 -16.76 25.66
C ASP A 399 18.10 -16.64 27.11
N LYS A 400 18.96 -16.85 28.11
CA LYS A 400 18.55 -16.80 29.52
C LYS A 400 18.53 -15.39 30.11
N ALA A 401 18.94 -14.35 29.37
CA ALA A 401 18.99 -12.97 29.85
C ALA A 401 18.55 -11.92 28.81
N HIS A 402 18.70 -12.20 27.52
CA HIS A 402 18.42 -11.24 26.46
C HIS A 402 17.05 -11.48 25.79
N PRO A 403 16.33 -10.41 25.41
CA PRO A 403 15.05 -10.51 24.71
C PRO A 403 15.19 -10.97 23.24
N THR A 404 14.07 -11.36 22.63
CA THR A 404 13.96 -11.63 21.18
C THR A 404 13.89 -10.34 20.34
N ARG A 405 13.96 -10.48 19.01
CA ARG A 405 13.85 -9.35 18.07
C ARG A 405 12.52 -8.60 18.22
N VAL A 406 11.41 -9.32 18.45
CA VAL A 406 10.06 -8.75 18.63
C VAL A 406 10.06 -7.83 19.84
N MET A 407 10.57 -8.31 20.98
CA MET A 407 10.64 -7.47 22.17
C MET A 407 11.64 -6.30 22.02
N HIS A 408 12.71 -6.46 21.22
CA HIS A 408 13.58 -5.33 20.86
C HIS A 408 12.87 -4.29 19.97
N GLN A 409 12.01 -4.72 19.05
CA GLN A 409 11.15 -3.86 18.23
C GLN A 409 10.16 -3.09 19.11
N THR A 410 9.44 -3.77 20.04
CA THR A 410 8.55 -3.12 21.02
C THR A 410 9.27 -2.06 21.87
N ILE A 411 10.51 -2.34 22.31
CA ILE A 411 11.34 -1.36 23.05
C ILE A 411 11.76 -0.19 22.15
N GLY A 412 12.00 -0.44 20.86
CA GLY A 412 12.28 0.61 19.87
C GLY A 412 11.07 1.53 19.65
N HIS A 413 9.89 0.95 19.44
CA HIS A 413 8.64 1.69 19.25
C HIS A 413 8.31 2.53 20.49
N LEU A 414 8.42 1.97 21.70
CA LEU A 414 8.27 2.72 22.96
C LEU A 414 9.36 3.77 23.21
N ALA A 415 10.53 3.65 22.58
CA ALA A 415 11.54 4.68 22.64
C ALA A 415 11.20 5.85 21.70
N ILE A 416 10.71 5.57 20.49
CA ILE A 416 10.19 6.58 19.56
C ILE A 416 9.03 7.36 20.20
N GLU A 417 8.04 6.64 20.75
CA GLU A 417 6.88 7.25 21.43
C GLU A 417 7.28 8.09 22.67
N ALA A 418 8.41 7.77 23.31
CA ALA A 418 8.95 8.54 24.43
C ALA A 418 9.82 9.74 24.02
N ILE A 419 10.04 9.97 22.72
CA ILE A 419 10.88 11.04 22.16
C ILE A 419 10.06 12.02 21.30
N GLY A 420 9.08 11.51 20.55
CA GLY A 420 8.15 12.32 19.74
C GLY A 420 7.02 12.95 20.55
N GLU A 421 6.23 13.78 19.89
CA GLU A 421 4.90 14.19 20.36
C GLU A 421 3.86 13.33 19.62
N LEU A 422 2.79 12.91 20.32
CA LEU A 422 1.74 12.06 19.73
C LEU A 422 1.06 12.75 18.54
N ASP A 423 0.74 11.93 17.55
CA ASP A 423 0.16 12.24 16.24
C ASP A 423 -0.59 10.95 15.87
N ILE A 424 -1.85 10.88 16.28
CA ILE A 424 -2.61 9.62 16.38
C ILE A 424 -2.92 9.00 15.02
N ASP A 425 -3.25 9.81 14.03
CA ASP A 425 -3.72 9.45 12.69
C ASP A 425 -2.65 9.64 11.58
N GLY A 426 -1.46 10.13 11.95
CA GLY A 426 -0.26 10.06 11.11
C GLY A 426 -0.15 11.15 10.06
N ASP A 427 -0.92 12.22 10.15
CA ASP A 427 -0.98 13.32 9.17
C ASP A 427 0.26 14.25 9.24
N GLY A 428 1.01 14.19 10.34
CA GLY A 428 2.19 15.02 10.62
C GLY A 428 1.94 16.23 11.52
N ILE A 429 0.73 16.38 12.07
CA ILE A 429 0.32 17.37 13.07
C ILE A 429 0.13 16.63 14.41
N SER A 430 0.76 17.13 15.46
CA SER A 430 0.63 16.53 16.79
C SER A 430 -0.79 16.71 17.37
N ASP A 431 -1.32 15.74 18.13
CA ASP A 431 -2.59 15.77 18.88
C ASP A 431 -2.82 17.07 19.67
N ALA A 432 -1.74 17.72 20.11
CA ALA A 432 -1.77 18.94 20.92
C ALA A 432 -2.07 20.22 20.12
N ASN A 433 -2.06 20.13 18.79
CA ASN A 433 -2.30 21.22 17.82
C ASN A 433 -3.32 20.85 16.74
N ASP A 434 -3.60 19.54 16.56
CA ASP A 434 -4.70 19.00 15.76
C ASP A 434 -6.10 19.39 16.30
N LEU A 435 -7.08 19.44 15.39
CA LEU A 435 -8.52 19.60 15.64
C LEU A 435 -9.38 18.52 14.97
N CYS A 436 -8.82 17.71 14.06
CA CYS A 436 -9.48 16.72 13.23
C CYS A 436 -8.88 15.32 13.48
N ASN A 437 -9.18 14.75 14.66
CA ASN A 437 -8.62 13.51 15.24
C ASN A 437 -8.46 12.23 14.35
N TRP A 438 -8.92 12.23 13.10
CA TRP A 438 -8.68 11.14 12.14
C TRP A 438 -8.80 11.59 10.68
N THR A 439 -7.67 11.67 9.99
CA THR A 439 -7.54 12.23 8.65
C THR A 439 -6.79 11.27 7.72
N ARG A 440 -7.44 10.84 6.63
CA ARG A 440 -6.99 9.68 5.84
C ARG A 440 -5.90 10.01 4.82
N ASN A 441 -4.66 10.16 5.30
CA ASN A 441 -3.45 10.13 4.45
C ASN A 441 -3.46 11.18 3.30
N GLU A 442 -4.03 12.36 3.60
CA GLU A 442 -4.25 13.48 2.67
C GLU A 442 -3.40 14.72 3.02
N THR A 443 -3.43 15.76 2.17
CA THR A 443 -2.75 17.03 2.48
C THR A 443 -3.55 17.89 3.46
N VAL A 444 -3.18 17.79 4.73
CA VAL A 444 -3.71 18.57 5.85
C VAL A 444 -3.22 20.02 5.88
N ASP A 445 -3.81 20.85 6.75
CA ASP A 445 -3.37 22.22 7.01
C ASP A 445 -2.60 22.35 8.35
N SER A 446 -2.59 23.55 8.94
CA SER A 446 -1.91 23.79 10.22
C SER A 446 -2.65 23.29 11.48
N VAL A 447 -3.82 22.67 11.33
CA VAL A 447 -4.65 22.13 12.43
C VAL A 447 -5.17 20.70 12.16
N GLY A 448 -4.52 19.98 11.25
CA GLY A 448 -4.70 18.54 11.02
C GLY A 448 -5.91 18.11 10.18
N CYS A 449 -6.72 19.07 9.73
CA CYS A 449 -7.87 18.78 8.88
C CYS A 449 -7.45 18.68 7.40
N SER A 450 -7.92 17.68 6.64
CA SER A 450 -7.83 17.63 5.18
C SER A 450 -8.75 18.66 4.52
N TRP A 451 -8.88 18.64 3.18
CA TRP A 451 -9.80 19.56 2.52
C TRP A 451 -11.27 19.24 2.85
N GLU A 452 -11.66 17.96 2.79
CA GLU A 452 -13.05 17.50 2.99
C GLU A 452 -13.58 17.78 4.41
N GLN A 453 -12.70 17.72 5.42
CA GLN A 453 -13.07 17.95 6.83
C GLN A 453 -13.15 19.43 7.24
N ARG A 454 -12.65 20.35 6.39
CA ARG A 454 -12.72 21.79 6.68
C ARG A 454 -14.08 22.34 6.24
N ASP A 455 -14.57 23.31 6.98
CA ASP A 455 -15.67 24.19 6.61
C ASP A 455 -15.06 25.33 5.75
N GLY A 456 -15.57 25.51 4.53
CA GLY A 456 -14.94 26.36 3.50
C GLY A 456 -15.30 27.84 3.57
N ASP A 457 -16.51 28.16 4.02
CA ASP A 457 -17.10 29.50 4.03
C ASP A 457 -17.67 29.94 5.40
N GLU A 458 -17.51 29.10 6.43
CA GLU A 458 -17.94 29.26 7.82
C GLU A 458 -19.46 29.05 8.07
N ASP A 459 -20.12 28.18 7.29
CA ASP A 459 -21.56 27.86 7.43
C ASP A 459 -21.89 26.81 8.52
N GLY A 460 -20.96 25.89 8.79
CA GLY A 460 -21.09 24.79 9.76
C GLY A 460 -21.07 23.36 9.19
N VAL A 461 -21.00 23.15 7.88
CA VAL A 461 -20.87 21.83 7.22
C VAL A 461 -19.47 21.64 6.62
N PRO A 462 -18.84 20.44 6.71
CA PRO A 462 -17.54 20.19 6.09
C PRO A 462 -17.63 20.02 4.57
N ASN A 463 -16.63 20.50 3.81
CA ASN A 463 -16.55 20.47 2.34
C ASN A 463 -16.81 19.09 1.68
N GLY A 464 -16.67 17.98 2.41
CA GLY A 464 -16.96 16.61 1.93
C GLY A 464 -18.40 16.14 2.11
N ASP A 465 -19.15 16.75 3.05
CA ASP A 465 -20.59 16.56 3.26
C ASP A 465 -21.42 17.71 2.66
N ASP A 466 -20.77 18.81 2.27
CA ASP A 466 -21.34 20.06 1.76
C ASP A 466 -21.58 20.03 0.24
N VAL A 467 -22.80 20.38 -0.15
CA VAL A 467 -23.28 20.45 -1.54
C VAL A 467 -23.21 21.89 -2.09
N CYS A 468 -23.10 22.89 -1.22
CA CYS A 468 -23.20 24.31 -1.54
C CYS A 468 -21.97 25.15 -1.08
N PRO A 469 -20.72 24.83 -1.51
CA PRO A 469 -19.44 25.35 -0.95
C PRO A 469 -19.09 26.84 -1.20
N ASN A 470 -20.09 27.70 -1.31
CA ASN A 470 -20.01 29.17 -1.22
C ASN A 470 -21.30 29.72 -0.55
N THR A 471 -21.69 29.18 0.61
CA THR A 471 -22.91 29.53 1.35
C THR A 471 -22.98 31.02 1.71
N ASP A 472 -24.16 31.63 1.51
CA ASP A 472 -24.33 33.08 1.53
C ASP A 472 -24.16 33.67 2.95
N ALA A 473 -22.99 34.28 3.18
CA ALA A 473 -22.47 34.62 4.50
C ALA A 473 -23.40 35.52 5.36
N GLY A 474 -24.22 34.88 6.19
CA GLY A 474 -25.23 35.52 7.03
C GLY A 474 -26.67 35.09 6.79
N ALA A 475 -26.90 34.01 6.03
CA ALA A 475 -28.16 33.28 5.98
C ALA A 475 -28.71 32.97 7.39
N ASN A 476 -30.03 32.84 7.52
CA ASN A 476 -30.71 32.58 8.80
C ASN A 476 -31.09 31.10 8.98
N SER A 477 -31.02 30.34 7.90
CA SER A 477 -31.32 28.91 7.78
C SER A 477 -30.30 28.32 6.81
N ILE A 478 -29.68 27.23 7.24
CA ILE A 478 -28.72 26.36 6.55
C ILE A 478 -29.17 24.95 6.91
N ASP A 479 -29.19 24.03 5.95
CA ASP A 479 -29.72 22.69 6.15
C ASP A 479 -28.65 21.69 6.66
N ALA A 480 -28.76 20.41 6.31
CA ALA A 480 -27.76 19.38 6.62
C ALA A 480 -26.70 19.23 5.51
N SER A 481 -26.79 20.00 4.43
CA SER A 481 -26.04 19.85 3.17
C SER A 481 -25.24 21.12 2.83
N GLY A 482 -25.09 22.05 3.79
CA GLY A 482 -24.49 23.39 3.65
C GLY A 482 -25.45 24.45 3.08
N CYS A 483 -26.38 24.01 2.23
CA CYS A 483 -27.20 24.92 1.44
C CYS A 483 -28.13 25.83 2.29
N ALA A 484 -27.99 27.14 2.09
CA ALA A 484 -28.94 28.14 2.57
C ALA A 484 -30.24 28.15 1.75
N ASP A 485 -31.32 28.73 2.28
CA ASP A 485 -32.63 28.84 1.61
C ASP A 485 -32.56 29.47 0.19
N ASN A 486 -31.55 30.27 -0.13
CA ASN A 486 -31.36 30.86 -1.46
C ASN A 486 -30.35 30.10 -2.36
N GLN A 487 -30.08 28.85 -2.01
CA GLN A 487 -29.17 27.92 -2.68
C GLN A 487 -29.69 26.48 -2.67
N ARG A 488 -30.72 26.17 -1.86
CA ARG A 488 -31.46 24.90 -1.92
C ARG A 488 -32.47 24.96 -3.06
N ASP A 489 -32.49 23.87 -3.81
CA ASP A 489 -33.40 23.49 -4.87
C ASP A 489 -33.86 22.08 -4.43
N SER A 490 -35.07 21.98 -3.89
CA SER A 490 -35.45 20.85 -3.03
C SER A 490 -36.13 19.70 -3.81
N ASP A 491 -36.72 19.99 -4.97
CA ASP A 491 -37.36 19.05 -5.90
C ASP A 491 -36.74 19.04 -7.31
N GLN A 492 -35.72 19.88 -7.56
CA GLN A 492 -34.81 19.85 -8.73
C GLN A 492 -35.44 20.41 -10.03
N ASP A 493 -36.13 21.54 -9.90
CA ASP A 493 -36.76 22.30 -10.99
C ASP A 493 -35.77 23.27 -11.67
N GLY A 494 -34.86 23.87 -10.89
CA GLY A 494 -33.88 24.87 -11.32
C GLY A 494 -34.00 26.24 -10.63
N LEU A 495 -34.96 26.43 -9.71
CA LEU A 495 -35.07 27.61 -8.85
C LEU A 495 -34.67 27.28 -7.41
N VAL A 496 -34.90 28.22 -6.48
CA VAL A 496 -34.41 28.06 -5.09
C VAL A 496 -35.45 28.46 -4.05
N ASP A 497 -35.59 27.63 -3.02
CA ASP A 497 -36.52 27.66 -1.87
C ASP A 497 -36.96 29.06 -1.35
N SER A 498 -36.09 30.06 -1.46
CA SER A 498 -36.32 31.44 -1.00
C SER A 498 -37.09 32.35 -1.95
N ILE A 499 -37.23 31.95 -3.21
CA ILE A 499 -37.95 32.70 -4.28
C ILE A 499 -38.98 31.85 -5.01
N ASP A 500 -38.77 30.54 -5.07
CA ASP A 500 -39.71 29.54 -5.58
C ASP A 500 -40.97 29.47 -4.67
N PRO A 501 -42.20 29.42 -5.22
CA PRO A 501 -43.44 29.35 -4.42
C PRO A 501 -43.87 27.93 -4.05
N CYS A 502 -43.30 26.90 -4.66
CA CYS A 502 -43.55 25.47 -4.46
C CYS A 502 -42.35 24.62 -3.93
N PRO A 503 -41.55 24.99 -2.89
CA PRO A 503 -40.28 24.28 -2.51
C PRO A 503 -40.34 22.83 -1.95
N ASP A 504 -41.41 22.08 -2.18
CA ASP A 504 -41.57 20.65 -1.90
C ASP A 504 -42.40 20.01 -3.06
N GLY A 505 -42.23 20.52 -4.28
CA GLY A 505 -43.13 20.33 -5.41
C GLY A 505 -43.09 18.95 -6.10
N PRO A 506 -44.08 18.66 -6.95
CA PRO A 506 -44.06 17.50 -7.83
C PRO A 506 -43.53 17.88 -9.23
N SER A 507 -42.35 17.39 -9.59
CA SER A 507 -41.74 17.65 -10.91
C SER A 507 -42.72 17.41 -12.07
N GLY A 508 -42.96 18.43 -12.90
CA GLY A 508 -43.95 18.44 -13.98
C GLY A 508 -43.58 19.40 -15.11
N PRO A 509 -44.54 19.76 -15.99
CA PRO A 509 -44.46 21.01 -16.72
C PRO A 509 -44.69 22.19 -15.76
N ASP A 510 -44.16 23.34 -16.17
CA ASP A 510 -44.22 24.66 -15.54
C ASP A 510 -44.33 25.63 -16.73
N TYR A 511 -45.24 26.60 -16.68
CA TYR A 511 -45.55 27.47 -17.82
C TYR A 511 -44.84 28.84 -17.77
N ASP A 512 -44.94 29.55 -16.65
CA ASP A 512 -44.37 30.89 -16.48
C ASP A 512 -42.88 30.88 -16.11
N LEU A 513 -42.41 29.72 -15.62
CA LEU A 513 -41.05 29.43 -15.14
C LEU A 513 -40.73 30.10 -13.79
N ASP A 514 -41.69 30.13 -12.86
CA ASP A 514 -41.52 30.50 -11.44
C ASP A 514 -41.22 29.32 -10.49
N GLY A 515 -41.32 28.08 -10.98
CA GLY A 515 -40.97 26.84 -10.29
C GLY A 515 -42.16 26.03 -9.78
N CYS A 516 -43.34 26.63 -9.68
CA CYS A 516 -44.55 25.88 -9.43
C CYS A 516 -44.98 25.07 -10.66
N ALA A 517 -44.68 23.77 -10.66
CA ALA A 517 -45.20 22.87 -11.68
C ALA A 517 -46.74 22.86 -11.69
N ASP A 518 -47.36 22.92 -12.87
CA ASP A 518 -48.79 23.23 -13.15
C ASP A 518 -49.84 22.44 -12.33
N VAL A 519 -49.43 21.30 -11.76
CA VAL A 519 -50.29 20.38 -10.99
C VAL A 519 -50.30 20.68 -9.49
N ALA A 520 -49.52 21.68 -9.08
CA ALA A 520 -49.33 22.16 -7.71
C ALA A 520 -49.42 23.70 -7.60
N ASP A 521 -49.27 24.42 -8.71
CA ASP A 521 -49.66 25.83 -8.81
C ASP A 521 -51.19 26.04 -8.71
N SER A 522 -51.58 27.30 -8.85
CA SER A 522 -52.95 27.82 -8.88
C SER A 522 -53.08 29.13 -9.65
N ASP A 523 -52.01 29.68 -10.25
CA ASP A 523 -51.93 30.96 -10.99
C ASP A 523 -50.85 30.77 -12.09
N ASP A 524 -51.08 29.80 -13.01
CA ASP A 524 -50.13 29.20 -13.99
C ASP A 524 -49.35 30.22 -14.88
N ASP A 525 -49.74 31.51 -14.92
CA ASP A 525 -49.01 32.61 -15.57
C ASP A 525 -48.68 33.83 -14.67
N ASN A 526 -49.01 33.78 -13.37
CA ASN A 526 -48.80 34.87 -12.41
C ASN A 526 -49.47 36.22 -12.80
N ASP A 527 -50.52 36.24 -13.64
CA ASP A 527 -51.38 37.43 -13.78
C ASP A 527 -51.87 37.92 -12.40
N GLY A 528 -52.29 37.00 -11.54
CA GLY A 528 -53.01 37.31 -10.30
C GLY A 528 -54.49 36.92 -10.33
N HIS A 529 -54.92 36.16 -11.35
CA HIS A 529 -56.18 35.43 -11.44
C HIS A 529 -55.86 33.93 -11.28
N GLU A 530 -56.48 33.25 -10.30
CA GLU A 530 -56.17 31.83 -10.03
C GLU A 530 -56.89 30.92 -11.07
N ASP A 531 -56.21 29.93 -11.70
CA ASP A 531 -56.61 29.15 -12.92
C ASP A 531 -58.05 28.62 -12.96
N THR A 532 -58.68 28.50 -11.80
CA THR A 532 -60.04 27.97 -11.64
C THR A 532 -61.14 29.02 -11.82
N ASP A 533 -60.76 30.29 -11.87
CA ASP A 533 -61.59 31.48 -12.11
C ASP A 533 -60.95 32.37 -13.22
N ASP A 534 -60.14 31.78 -14.14
CA ASP A 534 -59.50 32.40 -15.33
C ASP A 534 -59.78 31.52 -16.59
N GLU A 535 -59.90 32.11 -17.79
CA GLU A 535 -60.02 31.39 -19.07
C GLU A 535 -58.73 31.45 -19.95
N CYS A 536 -57.78 32.33 -19.64
CA CYS A 536 -56.37 32.27 -20.05
C CYS A 536 -55.39 31.99 -18.88
N PRO A 537 -55.47 30.86 -18.13
CA PRO A 537 -54.45 30.49 -17.12
C PRO A 537 -52.99 30.42 -17.63
N ARG A 538 -52.77 30.55 -18.94
CA ARG A 538 -51.46 30.50 -19.60
C ARG A 538 -51.30 31.63 -20.63
N GLY A 539 -51.67 32.85 -20.24
CA GLY A 539 -51.52 34.09 -21.01
C GLY A 539 -50.12 34.72 -20.88
N THR A 540 -50.07 36.06 -20.82
CA THR A 540 -48.86 36.88 -20.86
C THR A 540 -48.40 37.18 -19.47
N ILE A 541 -47.62 36.22 -18.98
CA ILE A 541 -46.86 36.18 -17.73
C ILE A 541 -46.76 37.55 -17.01
N GLY A 542 -47.69 37.78 -16.08
CA GLY A 542 -47.66 38.85 -15.06
C GLY A 542 -48.39 40.18 -15.34
N LEU A 543 -49.52 40.36 -14.66
CA LEU A 543 -50.27 41.61 -14.39
C LEU A 543 -50.41 42.60 -15.57
N HIS A 544 -51.38 42.35 -16.45
CA HIS A 544 -51.87 43.31 -17.44
C HIS A 544 -52.91 44.30 -16.87
N SER A 545 -53.66 45.00 -17.75
CA SER A 545 -54.62 46.04 -17.32
C SER A 545 -55.64 46.50 -18.36
N ASP A 546 -55.57 46.00 -19.59
CA ASP A 546 -56.61 46.15 -20.61
C ASP A 546 -57.20 44.73 -20.73
N ASP A 547 -58.47 44.62 -20.38
CA ASP A 547 -59.28 43.41 -20.18
C ASP A 547 -60.73 43.92 -20.34
N LEU A 548 -61.49 43.36 -21.29
CA LEU A 548 -62.78 43.92 -21.71
C LEU A 548 -63.96 43.16 -21.11
N ASP A 549 -63.98 41.83 -21.17
CA ASP A 549 -65.09 41.00 -20.70
C ASP A 549 -65.00 40.72 -19.16
N GLN A 550 -63.79 40.59 -18.62
CA GLN A 550 -63.38 40.18 -17.26
C GLN A 550 -63.36 38.66 -16.95
N ASP A 551 -62.80 37.86 -17.85
CA ASP A 551 -62.40 36.46 -17.61
C ASP A 551 -61.01 36.33 -16.93
N GLY A 552 -59.99 37.03 -17.43
CA GLY A 552 -58.58 36.96 -17.01
C GLY A 552 -57.58 37.28 -18.13
N CYS A 553 -57.95 37.10 -19.40
CA CYS A 553 -57.10 37.34 -20.57
C CYS A 553 -56.75 38.83 -20.77
N ASN A 554 -55.72 39.14 -21.59
CA ASN A 554 -55.37 40.51 -21.98
C ASN A 554 -55.84 40.88 -23.39
N ASP A 555 -56.42 42.08 -23.57
CA ASP A 555 -56.74 42.85 -24.81
C ASP A 555 -55.70 42.85 -25.99
N SER A 556 -54.61 42.07 -25.92
CA SER A 556 -53.63 41.86 -27.00
C SER A 556 -53.02 40.45 -27.11
N GLU A 557 -53.63 39.48 -26.42
CA GLU A 557 -53.33 38.04 -26.51
C GLU A 557 -54.56 37.16 -26.30
N ASP A 558 -55.53 37.67 -25.54
CA ASP A 558 -56.92 37.27 -25.59
C ASP A 558 -57.26 37.18 -27.07
N ASP A 559 -57.50 35.95 -27.50
CA ASP A 559 -57.88 35.75 -28.88
C ASP A 559 -59.35 36.19 -29.05
N ASP A 560 -60.19 36.36 -28.01
CA ASP A 560 -61.65 36.66 -28.02
C ASP A 560 -61.97 37.93 -27.19
N ASP A 561 -61.52 39.10 -27.68
CA ASP A 561 -61.45 40.41 -26.98
C ASP A 561 -62.80 40.93 -26.41
N ASP A 562 -63.96 40.28 -26.60
CA ASP A 562 -65.20 40.59 -25.86
C ASP A 562 -66.04 39.42 -25.28
N GLY A 563 -65.50 38.19 -25.28
CA GLY A 563 -65.99 37.06 -24.48
C GLY A 563 -67.24 36.37 -25.06
N ASP A 564 -67.28 36.20 -26.38
CA ASP A 564 -68.46 35.77 -27.15
C ASP A 564 -68.34 34.33 -27.70
N GLY A 565 -67.11 33.86 -27.86
CA GLY A 565 -66.67 32.54 -28.33
C GLY A 565 -65.95 32.55 -29.69
N LEU A 566 -65.80 33.71 -30.35
CA LEU A 566 -65.09 33.88 -31.61
C LEU A 566 -63.78 34.66 -31.40
N SER A 567 -62.71 34.24 -32.06
CA SER A 567 -61.45 34.98 -31.96
C SER A 567 -61.41 36.23 -32.85
N ASP A 568 -60.82 37.34 -32.40
CA ASP A 568 -60.37 38.55 -33.14
C ASP A 568 -59.82 38.21 -34.54
N ALA A 569 -59.05 37.13 -34.62
CA ALA A 569 -58.45 36.64 -35.85
C ALA A 569 -59.48 35.96 -36.78
N ASP A 570 -60.40 35.16 -36.23
CA ASP A 570 -61.53 34.59 -36.96
C ASP A 570 -62.60 35.65 -37.28
N GLU A 571 -62.76 36.70 -36.46
CA GLU A 571 -63.60 37.88 -36.67
C GLU A 571 -63.16 38.65 -37.93
N GLU A 572 -61.86 39.00 -38.09
CA GLU A 572 -61.35 39.64 -39.33
C GLU A 572 -61.53 38.72 -40.56
N ILE A 573 -61.58 37.40 -40.37
CA ILE A 573 -61.69 36.37 -41.43
C ILE A 573 -63.13 36.14 -41.88
N LEU A 574 -64.06 35.97 -40.93
CA LEU A 574 -65.49 35.75 -41.13
C LEU A 574 -66.18 37.06 -41.52
N GLY A 575 -65.81 38.15 -40.84
CA GLY A 575 -66.25 39.52 -41.11
C GLY A 575 -67.26 40.08 -40.10
N SER A 576 -67.23 39.57 -38.87
CA SER A 576 -67.84 40.18 -37.67
C SER A 576 -67.03 41.42 -37.19
N ASP A 577 -67.26 41.95 -35.98
CA ASP A 577 -66.67 43.21 -35.50
C ASP A 577 -66.06 42.99 -34.11
N GLU A 578 -64.72 42.82 -34.09
CA GLU A 578 -63.73 42.48 -33.03
C GLU A 578 -64.06 42.83 -31.55
N ARG A 579 -65.10 43.65 -31.25
CA ARG A 579 -65.52 44.09 -29.91
C ARG A 579 -67.04 44.38 -29.79
N ASP A 580 -67.93 43.60 -30.41
CA ASP A 580 -69.41 43.73 -30.28
C ASP A 580 -70.21 42.40 -30.45
N SER A 581 -69.90 41.38 -29.63
CA SER A 581 -70.58 40.11 -29.19
C SER A 581 -71.89 39.51 -29.80
N ASP A 582 -72.44 40.00 -30.92
CA ASP A 582 -73.65 39.57 -31.66
C ASP A 582 -73.77 40.48 -32.91
N THR A 583 -72.87 40.33 -33.90
CA THR A 583 -72.73 41.27 -35.03
C THR A 583 -73.98 41.32 -35.93
N ASP A 584 -74.71 40.21 -36.00
CA ASP A 584 -75.85 39.99 -36.90
C ASP A 584 -77.22 40.42 -36.29
N ASP A 585 -77.31 40.57 -34.96
CA ASP A 585 -78.52 41.01 -34.20
C ASP A 585 -79.60 39.88 -34.13
N ASP A 586 -79.21 38.60 -34.23
CA ASP A 586 -80.08 37.40 -34.11
C ASP A 586 -80.40 37.07 -32.65
N GLY A 587 -79.39 37.12 -31.77
CA GLY A 587 -79.46 36.73 -30.37
C GLY A 587 -78.90 35.34 -30.03
N ILE A 588 -78.13 34.74 -30.95
CA ILE A 588 -76.96 33.89 -30.66
C ILE A 588 -75.73 34.81 -30.76
N MET A 589 -74.71 34.57 -29.94
CA MET A 589 -73.43 35.31 -29.98
C MET A 589 -72.58 34.70 -31.11
N ASP A 590 -71.76 35.50 -31.80
CA ASP A 590 -71.08 35.11 -33.04
C ASP A 590 -70.22 33.85 -32.84
N GLY A 591 -69.48 33.78 -31.73
CA GLY A 591 -68.73 32.63 -31.23
C GLY A 591 -69.51 31.36 -30.96
N THR A 592 -70.84 31.48 -30.82
CA THR A 592 -71.75 30.34 -30.68
C THR A 592 -72.60 30.08 -31.93
N ASP A 593 -72.41 30.84 -33.01
CA ASP A 593 -73.14 30.71 -34.27
C ASP A 593 -72.23 30.19 -35.39
N ALA A 594 -72.60 29.09 -36.05
CA ALA A 594 -71.79 28.56 -37.15
C ALA A 594 -71.87 29.37 -38.46
N PHE A 595 -72.75 30.36 -38.53
CA PHE A 595 -72.86 31.32 -39.64
C PHE A 595 -73.14 32.75 -39.11
N PRO A 596 -72.18 33.43 -38.45
CA PRO A 596 -72.36 34.74 -37.76
C PRO A 596 -72.81 35.94 -38.62
N LEU A 597 -73.21 35.71 -39.87
CA LEU A 597 -73.65 36.71 -40.85
C LEU A 597 -74.84 36.22 -41.73
N ASP A 598 -75.49 35.09 -41.41
CA ASP A 598 -76.69 34.58 -42.12
C ASP A 598 -77.76 33.96 -41.17
N PRO A 599 -78.71 34.75 -40.63
CA PRO A 599 -79.59 34.37 -39.51
C PRO A 599 -80.80 33.51 -39.93
N GLU A 600 -80.52 32.47 -40.72
CA GLU A 600 -81.48 31.44 -41.12
C GLU A 600 -80.94 30.01 -40.90
N GLU A 601 -79.63 29.82 -40.66
CA GLU A 601 -78.98 28.61 -40.12
C GLU A 601 -77.93 29.08 -39.09
N TRP A 602 -77.81 28.44 -37.93
CA TRP A 602 -76.96 28.89 -36.79
C TRP A 602 -76.00 27.80 -36.27
N SER A 603 -75.86 26.71 -37.04
CA SER A 603 -75.25 25.46 -36.60
C SER A 603 -74.81 24.69 -37.85
N ASP A 604 -73.52 24.36 -37.92
CA ASP A 604 -72.85 23.61 -38.99
C ASP A 604 -71.84 22.68 -38.32
N ALA A 605 -72.32 21.70 -37.56
CA ALA A 605 -71.44 20.75 -36.85
C ALA A 605 -70.55 19.93 -37.81
N ASP A 606 -70.87 19.91 -39.11
CA ASP A 606 -70.00 19.52 -40.22
C ASP A 606 -68.97 20.58 -40.57
N GLY A 607 -69.42 21.80 -40.90
CA GLY A 607 -68.58 22.83 -41.48
C GLY A 607 -68.27 22.62 -42.98
N ASP A 608 -69.01 21.75 -43.68
CA ASP A 608 -68.90 21.59 -45.15
C ASP A 608 -69.56 22.77 -45.91
N GLY A 609 -70.23 23.66 -45.17
CA GLY A 609 -71.04 24.75 -45.67
C GLY A 609 -72.50 24.34 -45.96
N CYS A 610 -73.00 23.23 -45.42
CA CYS A 610 -74.37 22.74 -45.63
C CYS A 610 -75.28 22.72 -44.38
N GLY A 611 -74.77 22.94 -43.17
CA GLY A 611 -75.54 23.28 -41.97
C GLY A 611 -76.44 22.15 -41.42
N ASP A 612 -76.04 21.56 -40.28
CA ASP A 612 -76.74 20.65 -39.34
C ASP A 612 -78.18 20.27 -39.67
N ASN A 613 -79.05 21.27 -39.81
CA ASN A 613 -80.47 21.13 -40.10
C ASN A 613 -80.77 20.34 -41.39
N ARG A 614 -79.75 20.06 -42.23
CA ARG A 614 -79.90 19.36 -43.51
C ARG A 614 -79.00 18.17 -43.79
N ASP A 615 -77.85 17.98 -43.14
CA ASP A 615 -76.91 16.95 -43.59
C ASP A 615 -77.15 15.51 -43.07
N GLN A 616 -76.40 14.58 -43.66
CA GLN A 616 -76.29 13.15 -43.37
C GLN A 616 -75.08 12.86 -42.48
N PHE A 617 -74.01 13.63 -42.65
CA PHE A 617 -72.82 13.67 -41.80
C PHE A 617 -72.69 15.09 -41.26
N PRO A 618 -73.59 15.52 -40.34
CA PRO A 618 -73.52 16.81 -39.66
C PRO A 618 -72.33 16.83 -38.68
N SER A 619 -71.13 16.66 -39.25
CA SER A 619 -69.85 16.28 -38.63
C SER A 619 -68.70 16.03 -39.64
N ASP A 620 -68.91 16.00 -40.97
CA ASP A 620 -67.85 15.81 -42.00
C ASP A 620 -67.79 17.01 -42.97
N PRO A 621 -66.75 17.88 -42.89
CA PRO A 621 -66.65 19.11 -43.69
C PRO A 621 -66.36 18.92 -45.20
N THR A 622 -66.32 17.68 -45.70
CA THR A 622 -65.99 17.41 -47.12
C THR A 622 -67.09 16.63 -47.86
N GLU A 623 -67.92 15.92 -47.11
CA GLU A 623 -68.62 14.76 -47.63
C GLU A 623 -69.95 14.54 -46.91
N CYS A 624 -71.03 14.95 -47.56
CA CYS A 624 -72.39 14.70 -47.09
C CYS A 624 -72.78 13.19 -47.05
N ARG A 625 -71.85 12.21 -47.22
CA ARG A 625 -72.01 10.73 -47.08
C ARG A 625 -70.70 9.92 -46.96
N ASP A 626 -70.48 9.29 -45.81
CA ASP A 626 -69.85 7.95 -45.68
C ASP A 626 -70.90 6.81 -45.85
N ARG A 627 -70.43 5.56 -46.05
CA ARG A 627 -71.19 4.36 -46.39
C ARG A 627 -70.86 3.10 -45.57
N ASP A 628 -69.65 2.93 -45.03
CA ASP A 628 -69.26 1.76 -44.23
C ASP A 628 -68.99 2.10 -42.74
N GLY A 629 -68.48 3.30 -42.43
CA GLY A 629 -68.72 3.95 -41.13
C GLY A 629 -67.55 4.71 -40.48
N ASP A 630 -66.52 5.13 -41.21
CA ASP A 630 -65.33 5.83 -40.68
C ASP A 630 -65.53 7.32 -40.46
N GLY A 631 -66.23 7.99 -41.37
CA GLY A 631 -66.22 9.45 -41.48
C GLY A 631 -65.17 9.98 -42.44
N VAL A 632 -64.79 9.20 -43.45
CA VAL A 632 -64.22 9.73 -44.71
C VAL A 632 -65.17 9.37 -45.84
N GLY A 633 -65.84 10.37 -46.40
CA GLY A 633 -66.94 10.07 -47.31
C GLY A 633 -66.58 9.38 -48.64
N ASP A 634 -67.66 8.80 -49.19
CA ASP A 634 -67.79 7.91 -50.35
C ASP A 634 -67.03 8.24 -51.64
N THR A 635 -66.55 9.47 -51.77
CA THR A 635 -66.01 10.07 -52.99
C THR A 635 -64.62 10.66 -52.81
N GLY A 636 -64.14 10.83 -51.57
CA GLY A 636 -62.73 11.08 -51.25
C GLY A 636 -61.93 9.79 -51.12
N ASP A 637 -62.55 8.74 -50.57
CA ASP A 637 -61.88 7.55 -50.06
C ASP A 637 -61.42 6.51 -51.12
N ALA A 638 -60.20 5.99 -50.95
CA ALA A 638 -59.55 4.97 -51.78
C ALA A 638 -59.84 3.50 -51.37
N PHE A 639 -60.11 3.22 -50.09
CA PHE A 639 -60.48 1.90 -49.55
C PHE A 639 -61.86 1.91 -48.81
N PRO A 640 -62.99 2.38 -49.43
CA PRO A 640 -64.28 2.65 -48.76
C PRO A 640 -65.14 1.39 -48.45
N ASP A 641 -64.49 0.40 -47.85
CA ASP A 641 -65.00 -0.79 -47.17
C ASP A 641 -64.02 -1.19 -46.00
N ASP A 642 -62.96 -0.40 -45.72
CA ASP A 642 -61.94 -0.62 -44.69
C ASP A 642 -61.63 0.69 -43.91
N LEU A 643 -62.46 0.91 -42.89
CA LEU A 643 -62.63 1.98 -41.88
C LEU A 643 -61.39 2.64 -41.22
N THR A 644 -60.20 2.59 -41.84
CA THR A 644 -58.91 3.10 -41.34
C THR A 644 -57.93 3.57 -42.43
N GLU A 645 -58.15 3.28 -43.72
CA GLU A 645 -57.26 3.64 -44.83
C GLU A 645 -58.06 4.36 -45.92
N TRP A 646 -57.66 5.58 -46.35
CA TRP A 646 -58.54 6.41 -47.21
C TRP A 646 -57.87 7.13 -48.40
N VAL A 647 -56.54 7.13 -48.53
CA VAL A 647 -55.85 7.57 -49.76
C VAL A 647 -54.78 6.54 -50.14
N ASP A 648 -54.52 6.36 -51.43
CA ASP A 648 -53.43 5.58 -52.01
C ASP A 648 -52.94 6.37 -53.23
N SER A 649 -51.75 6.97 -53.13
CA SER A 649 -51.23 7.96 -54.09
C SER A 649 -50.31 7.37 -55.18
N ASP A 650 -49.86 6.11 -55.08
CA ASP A 650 -49.02 5.46 -56.10
C ASP A 650 -49.42 4.03 -56.55
N GLU A 651 -50.49 3.47 -55.98
CA GLU A 651 -51.12 2.18 -56.30
C GLU A 651 -50.34 0.91 -55.82
N ASP A 652 -49.56 0.97 -54.74
CA ASP A 652 -48.81 -0.19 -54.21
C ASP A 652 -49.64 -1.16 -53.33
N GLY A 653 -50.54 -0.63 -52.50
CA GLY A 653 -51.42 -1.40 -51.60
C GLY A 653 -51.31 -1.10 -50.10
N PHE A 654 -50.40 -0.22 -49.66
CA PHE A 654 -50.56 0.56 -48.43
C PHE A 654 -51.39 1.82 -48.71
N GLY A 655 -51.94 2.45 -47.67
CA GLY A 655 -52.57 3.75 -47.78
C GLY A 655 -51.65 4.86 -47.28
N ASP A 656 -51.78 6.07 -47.83
CA ASP A 656 -50.98 7.27 -47.49
C ASP A 656 -51.01 7.63 -45.99
N ASN A 657 -51.97 7.06 -45.23
CA ASN A 657 -52.11 7.22 -43.80
C ASN A 657 -51.03 6.46 -43.01
N SER A 658 -50.60 5.33 -43.57
CA SER A 658 -49.63 4.38 -43.01
C SER A 658 -48.31 4.40 -43.79
N ASP A 659 -48.34 4.76 -45.07
CA ASP A 659 -47.19 4.83 -45.97
C ASP A 659 -46.38 6.13 -45.77
N ILE A 660 -45.05 5.99 -45.73
CA ILE A 660 -44.07 7.06 -45.53
C ILE A 660 -43.41 7.49 -46.85
N CYS A 661 -43.48 6.66 -47.89
CA CYS A 661 -43.09 6.96 -49.26
C CYS A 661 -44.29 6.90 -50.26
N PRO A 662 -45.48 7.51 -50.00
CA PRO A 662 -46.71 7.33 -50.77
C PRO A 662 -46.70 7.96 -52.19
N ASN A 663 -45.55 8.12 -52.81
CA ASN A 663 -45.36 8.52 -54.20
C ASN A 663 -44.33 7.63 -54.94
N GLU A 664 -43.72 6.64 -54.26
CA GLU A 664 -42.63 5.78 -54.76
C GLU A 664 -42.75 4.27 -54.41
N ALA A 665 -43.96 3.72 -54.21
CA ALA A 665 -44.37 2.31 -54.28
C ALA A 665 -43.33 1.22 -53.90
N GLY A 666 -43.48 0.59 -52.73
CA GLY A 666 -42.56 -0.38 -52.16
C GLY A 666 -43.21 -1.52 -51.36
N ASP A 667 -42.45 -2.07 -50.40
CA ASP A 667 -42.93 -3.05 -49.42
C ASP A 667 -42.13 -3.09 -48.10
N ALA A 668 -41.35 -2.04 -47.80
CA ALA A 668 -40.71 -1.84 -46.50
C ALA A 668 -41.74 -1.74 -45.35
N LEU A 669 -41.28 -2.02 -44.13
CA LEU A 669 -42.03 -1.84 -42.87
C LEU A 669 -41.57 -0.61 -42.08
N GLN A 670 -40.33 -0.16 -42.26
CA GLN A 670 -39.77 1.03 -41.61
C GLN A 670 -38.74 1.74 -42.53
N PRO A 671 -39.13 2.75 -43.31
CA PRO A 671 -40.41 3.45 -43.25
C PRO A 671 -41.46 2.68 -44.08
N LEU A 672 -42.63 2.45 -43.51
CA LEU A 672 -43.68 1.61 -44.11
C LEU A 672 -44.04 2.10 -45.52
N GLY A 673 -44.18 1.18 -46.49
CA GLY A 673 -44.49 1.48 -47.90
C GLY A 673 -43.29 1.94 -48.75
N CYS A 674 -42.14 2.27 -48.16
CA CYS A 674 -40.95 2.63 -48.95
C CYS A 674 -40.38 1.45 -49.76
N PRO A 675 -39.64 1.75 -50.86
CA PRO A 675 -38.83 0.74 -51.55
C PRO A 675 -37.84 0.06 -50.60
N ASP A 676 -37.85 -1.26 -50.58
CA ASP A 676 -36.89 -2.14 -49.92
C ASP A 676 -36.27 -3.04 -51.00
N LEU A 677 -34.95 -2.94 -51.20
CA LEU A 677 -34.25 -3.60 -52.31
C LEU A 677 -33.86 -5.06 -52.03
N ASP A 678 -33.88 -5.54 -50.78
CA ASP A 678 -33.49 -6.91 -50.43
C ASP A 678 -34.45 -7.71 -49.52
N GLY A 679 -35.33 -7.04 -48.79
CA GLY A 679 -36.52 -7.59 -48.14
C GLY A 679 -36.40 -7.83 -46.63
N ASP A 680 -35.61 -7.02 -45.90
CA ASP A 680 -35.47 -7.13 -44.44
C ASP A 680 -36.57 -6.37 -43.67
N GLY A 681 -37.18 -5.36 -44.29
CA GLY A 681 -38.21 -4.50 -43.72
C GLY A 681 -37.80 -3.03 -43.54
N TYR A 682 -36.55 -2.63 -43.77
CA TYR A 682 -36.15 -1.23 -43.83
C TYR A 682 -36.13 -0.70 -45.27
N GLY A 683 -36.34 0.61 -45.44
CA GLY A 683 -36.44 1.22 -46.76
C GLY A 683 -35.15 1.88 -47.24
N ASP A 684 -34.84 1.77 -48.53
CA ASP A 684 -33.68 2.29 -49.32
C ASP A 684 -33.24 3.75 -49.01
N SER A 685 -34.06 4.52 -48.29
CA SER A 685 -33.87 5.94 -47.98
C SER A 685 -33.42 6.23 -46.54
N VAL A 686 -33.55 5.27 -45.63
CA VAL A 686 -33.05 5.34 -44.24
C VAL A 686 -32.08 4.20 -43.93
N ASP A 687 -32.21 3.09 -44.64
CA ASP A 687 -31.26 1.98 -44.64
C ASP A 687 -29.91 2.42 -45.22
N ILE A 688 -28.84 2.16 -44.47
CA ILE A 688 -27.46 2.49 -44.85
C ILE A 688 -26.80 1.38 -45.71
N PHE A 689 -27.34 0.16 -45.69
CA PHE A 689 -26.90 -0.98 -46.49
C PHE A 689 -28.00 -1.65 -47.36
N PRO A 690 -28.67 -0.97 -48.33
CA PRO A 690 -29.79 -1.51 -49.15
C PRO A 690 -29.48 -2.66 -50.13
N THR A 691 -28.64 -3.62 -49.74
CA THR A 691 -28.34 -4.86 -50.45
C THR A 691 -27.92 -6.03 -49.53
N ASP A 692 -27.86 -5.88 -48.20
CA ASP A 692 -27.65 -6.98 -47.25
C ASP A 692 -28.74 -7.01 -46.15
N SER A 693 -29.68 -7.96 -46.28
CA SER A 693 -30.95 -8.06 -45.55
C SER A 693 -30.83 -8.47 -44.06
N ASN A 694 -29.84 -7.92 -43.36
CA ASN A 694 -29.50 -8.17 -41.96
C ASN A 694 -28.95 -6.90 -41.28
N GLU A 695 -28.53 -5.88 -42.05
CA GLU A 695 -27.87 -4.65 -41.59
C GLU A 695 -28.63 -3.44 -42.16
N TRP A 696 -29.13 -2.54 -41.31
CA TRP A 696 -29.93 -1.38 -41.74
C TRP A 696 -29.49 -0.04 -41.15
N ASN A 697 -28.61 -0.07 -40.14
CA ASN A 697 -28.13 1.12 -39.43
C ASN A 697 -26.61 1.02 -39.19
N ASP A 698 -25.97 2.18 -39.10
CA ASP A 698 -24.52 2.41 -38.93
C ASP A 698 -24.42 3.67 -38.07
N THR A 699 -24.39 3.48 -36.76
CA THR A 699 -24.63 4.55 -35.78
C THR A 699 -23.46 5.54 -35.67
N ASP A 700 -22.23 5.12 -35.97
CA ASP A 700 -21.02 5.96 -35.91
C ASP A 700 -20.42 6.35 -37.27
N SER A 701 -20.88 5.73 -38.37
CA SER A 701 -20.52 6.00 -39.77
C SER A 701 -19.15 5.48 -40.25
N ASP A 702 -18.67 4.35 -39.72
CA ASP A 702 -17.49 3.64 -40.20
C ASP A 702 -17.73 2.89 -41.55
N GLY A 703 -18.90 2.26 -41.71
CA GLY A 703 -19.29 1.44 -42.87
C GLY A 703 -19.48 -0.06 -42.62
N VAL A 704 -19.51 -0.50 -41.37
CA VAL A 704 -20.09 -1.75 -40.85
C VAL A 704 -21.47 -1.44 -40.23
N GLY A 705 -22.34 -2.45 -40.10
CA GLY A 705 -23.71 -2.26 -39.62
C GLY A 705 -23.93 -2.75 -38.19
N ASP A 706 -24.77 -2.03 -37.43
CA ASP A 706 -25.10 -2.23 -36.01
C ASP A 706 -25.52 -3.68 -35.61
N HIS A 707 -25.81 -4.58 -36.56
CA HIS A 707 -26.21 -5.96 -36.27
C HIS A 707 -25.06 -6.97 -36.41
N SER A 708 -24.09 -6.71 -37.29
CA SER A 708 -22.81 -7.43 -37.35
C SER A 708 -21.73 -6.81 -36.47
N ASP A 709 -21.83 -5.51 -36.18
CA ASP A 709 -20.90 -4.77 -35.35
C ASP A 709 -21.03 -5.12 -33.86
N ILE A 710 -19.90 -5.10 -33.13
CA ILE A 710 -19.82 -5.40 -31.70
C ILE A 710 -19.66 -4.12 -30.85
N PHE A 711 -19.25 -3.00 -31.46
CA PHE A 711 -19.06 -1.69 -30.82
C PHE A 711 -19.74 -0.53 -31.58
N PRO A 712 -21.09 -0.53 -31.81
CA PRO A 712 -21.76 0.40 -32.73
C PRO A 712 -21.80 1.90 -32.34
N GLU A 713 -20.91 2.37 -31.46
CA GLU A 713 -20.71 3.79 -31.15
C GLU A 713 -19.23 4.24 -31.30
N ASP A 714 -18.30 3.36 -31.74
CA ASP A 714 -16.88 3.72 -31.98
C ASP A 714 -16.46 3.46 -33.45
N PRO A 715 -16.36 4.51 -34.30
CA PRO A 715 -16.08 4.41 -35.74
C PRO A 715 -14.62 4.06 -36.06
N LEU A 716 -13.96 3.35 -35.15
CA LEU A 716 -12.62 2.81 -35.27
C LEU A 716 -12.56 1.31 -34.97
N ASP A 717 -13.59 0.67 -34.39
CA ASP A 717 -13.60 -0.73 -33.93
C ASP A 717 -14.94 -1.44 -34.22
N TRP A 718 -14.93 -2.61 -34.88
CA TRP A 718 -16.16 -3.27 -35.39
C TRP A 718 -16.27 -4.80 -35.15
N GLU A 719 -15.17 -5.50 -34.85
CA GLU A 719 -15.13 -6.96 -34.62
C GLU A 719 -14.35 -7.22 -33.30
N ASP A 720 -14.72 -8.26 -32.55
CA ASP A 720 -14.04 -8.77 -31.36
C ASP A 720 -13.86 -10.27 -31.56
N THR A 721 -12.66 -10.68 -32.00
CA THR A 721 -12.38 -12.04 -32.47
C THR A 721 -12.32 -13.07 -31.33
N ASP A 722 -12.09 -12.66 -30.08
CA ASP A 722 -11.85 -13.59 -28.95
C ASP A 722 -12.67 -13.35 -27.67
N GLY A 723 -13.29 -12.18 -27.52
CA GLY A 723 -14.29 -11.84 -26.50
C GLY A 723 -13.73 -11.07 -25.30
N ASP A 724 -12.67 -10.28 -25.48
CA ASP A 724 -11.98 -9.50 -24.45
C ASP A 724 -12.62 -8.12 -24.15
N THR A 725 -13.47 -7.61 -25.06
CA THR A 725 -14.13 -6.28 -25.03
C THR A 725 -13.32 -5.06 -25.48
N HIS A 726 -12.14 -5.25 -26.07
CA HIS A 726 -11.53 -4.30 -27.01
C HIS A 726 -11.78 -4.78 -28.47
N GLY A 727 -11.73 -3.87 -29.44
CA GLY A 727 -11.98 -4.20 -30.84
C GLY A 727 -10.72 -4.55 -31.63
N ASP A 728 -10.87 -5.43 -32.62
CA ASP A 728 -9.84 -6.00 -33.51
C ASP A 728 -8.96 -4.97 -34.26
N ASN A 729 -9.28 -3.67 -34.17
CA ASN A 729 -8.65 -2.62 -34.96
C ASN A 729 -7.76 -1.69 -34.11
N SER A 730 -8.20 -1.38 -32.88
CA SER A 730 -7.39 -0.71 -31.86
C SER A 730 -6.54 -1.69 -31.05
N ASP A 731 -6.99 -2.94 -30.93
CA ASP A 731 -6.26 -4.04 -30.29
C ASP A 731 -4.98 -4.41 -31.06
N ALA A 732 -3.88 -4.59 -30.31
CA ALA A 732 -2.60 -5.07 -30.81
C ALA A 732 -2.53 -6.60 -31.03
N PHE A 733 -3.36 -7.40 -30.34
CA PHE A 733 -3.40 -8.86 -30.40
C PHE A 733 -4.80 -9.50 -30.65
N PRO A 734 -5.54 -9.19 -31.74
CA PRO A 734 -6.91 -9.67 -32.05
C PRO A 734 -7.13 -11.19 -32.21
N SER A 735 -6.81 -11.97 -31.17
CA SER A 735 -6.90 -13.43 -31.06
C SER A 735 -6.36 -14.01 -29.73
N ASP A 736 -5.83 -13.21 -28.81
CA ASP A 736 -5.51 -13.63 -27.44
C ASP A 736 -6.27 -12.78 -26.38
N PRO A 737 -7.36 -13.29 -25.77
CA PRO A 737 -8.26 -12.56 -24.86
C PRO A 737 -7.66 -12.35 -23.45
N SER A 738 -6.38 -12.01 -23.42
CA SER A 738 -5.63 -11.60 -22.24
C SER A 738 -4.57 -10.53 -22.54
N GLU A 739 -4.41 -10.10 -23.79
CA GLU A 739 -3.52 -9.02 -24.23
C GLU A 739 -4.27 -8.12 -25.21
N TRP A 740 -4.41 -6.82 -24.94
CA TRP A 740 -5.08 -5.89 -25.86
C TRP A 740 -4.23 -4.69 -26.28
N LEU A 741 -3.05 -4.52 -25.66
CA LEU A 741 -2.20 -3.34 -25.78
C LEU A 741 -0.73 -3.76 -25.93
N ASP A 742 -0.04 -3.09 -26.84
CA ASP A 742 1.42 -3.16 -27.11
C ASP A 742 1.94 -1.73 -27.01
N SER A 743 2.27 -1.29 -25.79
CA SER A 743 2.54 0.12 -25.49
C SER A 743 3.81 0.68 -26.15
N ASP A 744 4.77 -0.18 -26.54
CA ASP A 744 6.03 0.24 -27.18
C ASP A 744 6.23 -0.25 -28.63
N GLY A 745 5.46 -1.25 -29.08
CA GLY A 745 5.32 -1.68 -30.47
C GLY A 745 6.24 -2.82 -30.90
N ASP A 746 6.60 -3.75 -30.01
CA ASP A 746 7.52 -4.87 -30.30
C ASP A 746 6.85 -6.23 -30.56
N GLY A 747 5.58 -6.38 -30.20
CA GLY A 747 4.77 -7.58 -30.43
C GLY A 747 4.66 -8.55 -29.24
N TYR A 748 4.90 -8.07 -28.02
CA TYR A 748 4.46 -8.67 -26.76
C TYR A 748 3.43 -7.76 -26.08
N GLY A 749 2.47 -8.36 -25.35
CA GLY A 749 1.34 -7.63 -24.77
C GLY A 749 1.57 -7.19 -23.34
N ASP A 750 1.07 -6.00 -22.98
CA ASP A 750 1.31 -5.30 -21.71
C ASP A 750 0.97 -6.12 -20.45
N ASN A 751 0.16 -7.19 -20.51
CA ASN A 751 -0.18 -8.02 -19.34
C ASN A 751 0.78 -9.22 -19.15
N GLN A 752 1.52 -9.61 -20.19
CA GLN A 752 2.54 -10.67 -20.16
C GLN A 752 3.97 -10.12 -20.24
N ASP A 753 4.13 -8.92 -20.77
CA ASP A 753 5.39 -8.20 -20.80
C ASP A 753 5.79 -7.69 -19.41
N ILE A 754 7.07 -7.82 -19.08
CA ILE A 754 7.65 -7.40 -17.79
C ILE A 754 8.17 -5.96 -17.85
N PHE A 755 8.36 -5.41 -19.05
CA PHE A 755 8.82 -4.04 -19.31
C PHE A 755 8.06 -3.37 -20.49
N PRO A 756 6.72 -3.15 -20.41
CA PRO A 756 5.87 -2.67 -21.54
C PRO A 756 6.18 -1.29 -22.16
N GLU A 757 7.33 -0.68 -21.85
CA GLU A 757 7.77 0.65 -22.30
C GLU A 757 9.23 0.64 -22.84
N ASP A 758 9.83 -0.54 -23.09
CA ASP A 758 11.12 -0.66 -23.81
C ASP A 758 11.17 -1.83 -24.81
N SER A 759 10.83 -1.49 -26.07
CA SER A 759 10.62 -2.29 -27.29
C SER A 759 11.77 -3.19 -27.78
N LYS A 760 12.42 -3.84 -26.84
CA LYS A 760 13.61 -4.68 -26.97
C LYS A 760 13.61 -5.81 -25.95
N ASP A 761 12.91 -5.69 -24.83
CA ASP A 761 13.11 -6.47 -23.60
C ASP A 761 11.77 -6.85 -22.95
N TRP A 762 11.22 -8.02 -23.28
CA TRP A 762 9.86 -8.43 -22.90
C TRP A 762 9.76 -9.47 -21.76
N VAL A 763 10.87 -10.11 -21.39
CA VAL A 763 10.95 -11.18 -20.38
C VAL A 763 12.17 -10.98 -19.50
N ASP A 764 12.00 -11.19 -18.19
CA ASP A 764 13.07 -11.39 -17.21
C ASP A 764 13.00 -12.85 -16.71
N SER A 765 13.93 -13.70 -17.15
CA SER A 765 13.94 -15.14 -16.84
C SER A 765 14.38 -15.48 -15.41
N ASP A 766 14.94 -14.54 -14.64
CA ASP A 766 15.49 -14.84 -13.31
C ASP A 766 15.20 -13.83 -12.18
N GLY A 767 14.66 -12.66 -12.49
CA GLY A 767 14.07 -11.68 -11.57
C GLY A 767 15.04 -10.60 -11.07
N ASP A 768 16.01 -10.19 -11.90
CA ASP A 768 17.07 -9.22 -11.58
C ASP A 768 16.70 -7.76 -11.98
N GLY A 769 15.67 -7.58 -12.82
CA GLY A 769 15.19 -6.28 -13.28
C GLY A 769 15.81 -5.82 -14.61
N CYS A 770 16.37 -6.76 -15.38
CA CYS A 770 16.97 -6.55 -16.70
C CYS A 770 16.40 -7.61 -17.67
N GLY A 771 16.02 -7.21 -18.88
CA GLY A 771 15.42 -8.13 -19.84
C GLY A 771 16.41 -9.09 -20.50
N ASP A 772 15.94 -10.30 -20.80
CA ASP A 772 16.65 -11.44 -21.42
C ASP A 772 17.37 -11.11 -22.74
N ASN A 773 17.06 -9.97 -23.34
CA ASN A 773 17.33 -9.66 -24.74
C ASN A 773 18.50 -8.66 -24.87
N THR A 774 18.54 -7.68 -23.96
CA THR A 774 19.67 -6.75 -23.78
C THR A 774 20.69 -7.30 -22.78
N ASP A 775 20.30 -8.15 -21.82
CA ASP A 775 21.21 -8.78 -20.87
C ASP A 775 22.20 -9.78 -21.52
N LEU A 776 23.41 -9.83 -20.96
CA LEU A 776 24.49 -10.73 -21.33
C LEU A 776 24.47 -12.06 -20.54
N TRP A 777 23.76 -12.15 -19.41
CA TRP A 777 23.61 -13.37 -18.61
C TRP A 777 22.17 -13.76 -18.17
N PRO A 778 21.19 -13.99 -19.09
CA PRO A 778 19.74 -14.10 -18.78
C PRO A 778 19.24 -15.27 -17.90
N ASN A 779 20.11 -15.88 -17.11
CA ASN A 779 19.87 -17.02 -16.23
C ASN A 779 20.75 -16.89 -14.93
N ASN A 780 21.21 -15.68 -14.61
CA ASN A 780 22.04 -15.32 -13.47
C ASN A 780 21.54 -13.98 -12.84
N PRO A 781 20.68 -14.03 -11.80
CA PRO A 781 20.03 -12.86 -11.18
C PRO A 781 20.98 -12.05 -10.28
N GLN A 782 22.15 -11.74 -10.81
CA GLN A 782 23.29 -11.11 -10.17
C GLN A 782 24.11 -10.25 -11.15
N GLU A 783 23.80 -10.21 -12.46
CA GLU A 783 24.53 -9.45 -13.48
C GLU A 783 23.65 -9.14 -14.70
N CYS A 784 23.58 -7.88 -15.15
CA CYS A 784 22.87 -7.47 -16.39
C CYS A 784 23.78 -7.18 -17.59
N GLY A 785 25.10 -7.04 -17.37
CA GLY A 785 25.91 -6.29 -18.32
C GLY A 785 27.39 -6.18 -17.97
N ASP A 786 28.16 -5.90 -19.02
CA ASP A 786 29.62 -5.85 -19.06
C ASP A 786 29.99 -4.54 -19.79
N ARG A 787 30.24 -3.47 -19.04
CA ARG A 787 30.39 -2.12 -19.60
C ARG A 787 31.64 -1.95 -20.46
N ASP A 788 32.66 -2.79 -20.29
CA ASP A 788 33.94 -2.65 -20.96
C ASP A 788 34.35 -3.83 -21.87
N GLY A 789 33.72 -4.99 -21.69
CA GLY A 789 33.76 -6.15 -22.57
C GLY A 789 34.81 -7.20 -22.22
N ASP A 790 35.20 -7.35 -20.95
CA ASP A 790 36.22 -8.32 -20.52
C ASP A 790 35.69 -9.70 -20.11
N GLY A 791 34.39 -9.81 -19.80
CA GLY A 791 33.69 -11.03 -19.41
C GLY A 791 33.43 -11.22 -17.91
N PHE A 792 33.73 -10.23 -17.07
CA PHE A 792 33.10 -10.07 -15.74
C PHE A 792 31.90 -9.12 -15.83
N GLY A 793 30.94 -9.27 -14.90
CA GLY A 793 29.73 -8.46 -14.88
C GLY A 793 29.84 -7.26 -13.95
N ASP A 794 29.17 -6.17 -14.32
CA ASP A 794 29.16 -4.85 -13.67
C ASP A 794 28.88 -4.86 -12.16
N ARG A 795 28.18 -5.87 -11.63
CA ARG A 795 27.76 -5.94 -10.21
C ARG A 795 28.78 -6.68 -9.33
N MET A 796 29.58 -7.59 -9.88
CA MET A 796 30.66 -8.32 -9.19
C MET A 796 32.08 -7.82 -9.52
N ASP A 797 32.24 -7.07 -10.61
CA ASP A 797 33.50 -6.42 -10.98
C ASP A 797 33.82 -5.22 -10.06
N ALA A 798 35.07 -5.13 -9.62
CA ALA A 798 35.61 -4.04 -8.82
C ALA A 798 35.95 -2.76 -9.64
N PHE A 799 36.12 -2.84 -10.97
CA PHE A 799 36.44 -1.70 -11.84
C PHE A 799 35.68 -1.66 -13.19
N PRO A 800 34.32 -1.59 -13.22
CA PRO A 800 33.46 -1.80 -14.42
C PRO A 800 33.52 -0.76 -15.56
N ASP A 801 34.67 -0.12 -15.79
CA ASP A 801 34.96 0.80 -16.89
C ASP A 801 36.41 0.62 -17.42
N ASN A 802 37.05 -0.52 -17.12
CA ASN A 802 38.47 -0.80 -17.32
C ASN A 802 38.77 -2.29 -17.65
N PRO A 803 38.75 -2.69 -18.95
CA PRO A 803 38.69 -4.08 -19.45
C PRO A 803 40.04 -4.78 -19.36
N SER A 804 40.57 -4.83 -18.15
CA SER A 804 41.96 -5.14 -17.82
C SER A 804 42.18 -5.33 -16.32
N GLU A 805 41.31 -4.82 -15.44
CA GLU A 805 41.40 -5.04 -13.98
C GLU A 805 39.99 -5.36 -13.46
N TRP A 806 39.75 -6.53 -12.89
CA TRP A 806 38.39 -6.99 -12.53
C TRP A 806 38.23 -7.51 -11.09
N PHE A 807 39.35 -7.59 -10.34
CA PHE A 807 39.37 -7.95 -8.93
C PHE A 807 40.21 -6.96 -8.14
N ASP A 808 39.75 -6.66 -6.91
CA ASP A 808 40.49 -5.99 -5.85
C ASP A 808 40.45 -6.92 -4.62
N GLN A 809 41.39 -7.87 -4.52
CA GLN A 809 41.34 -8.93 -3.51
C GLN A 809 41.62 -8.48 -2.07
N ASP A 810 42.17 -7.27 -1.85
CA ASP A 810 42.43 -6.73 -0.51
C ASP A 810 41.73 -5.39 -0.17
N GLY A 811 41.01 -4.80 -1.12
CA GLY A 811 40.08 -3.68 -0.91
C GLY A 811 40.74 -2.30 -0.90
N ASP A 812 41.80 -2.15 -1.69
CA ASP A 812 42.76 -1.04 -1.65
C ASP A 812 42.42 0.09 -2.64
N GLY A 813 41.71 -0.24 -3.74
CA GLY A 813 41.41 0.64 -4.87
C GLY A 813 42.39 0.53 -6.04
N ILE A 814 43.23 -0.52 -6.08
CA ILE A 814 44.08 -0.90 -7.23
C ILE A 814 43.79 -2.35 -7.59
N GLY A 815 43.61 -2.63 -8.88
CA GLY A 815 43.30 -3.97 -9.36
C GLY A 815 44.46 -4.95 -9.28
N ASP A 816 44.10 -6.23 -9.12
CA ASP A 816 44.97 -7.40 -8.93
C ASP A 816 46.13 -7.55 -9.94
N ASN A 817 46.10 -6.88 -11.09
CA ASN A 817 47.16 -6.97 -12.10
C ASN A 817 47.89 -5.66 -12.42
N PHE A 818 47.45 -4.54 -11.85
CA PHE A 818 48.30 -3.37 -11.65
C PHE A 818 49.06 -3.41 -10.32
N ASP A 819 48.52 -4.09 -9.32
CA ASP A 819 49.16 -4.26 -8.01
C ASP A 819 50.44 -5.14 -8.07
N VAL A 820 51.24 -5.09 -7.01
CA VAL A 820 52.49 -5.84 -6.87
C VAL A 820 52.46 -6.94 -5.80
N ASP A 821 51.46 -6.97 -4.90
CA ASP A 821 51.12 -8.09 -4.03
C ASP A 821 49.61 -8.04 -3.66
N PRO A 822 48.69 -8.60 -4.50
CA PRO A 822 47.21 -8.51 -4.39
C PRO A 822 46.54 -9.16 -3.15
N PHE A 823 47.21 -9.12 -2.00
CA PHE A 823 46.80 -9.70 -0.72
C PHE A 823 47.36 -8.91 0.48
N ASP A 824 47.94 -7.71 0.27
CA ASP A 824 48.59 -6.85 1.28
C ASP A 824 48.33 -5.35 0.94
N PRO A 825 47.23 -4.73 1.44
CA PRO A 825 46.77 -3.38 1.06
C PRO A 825 47.66 -2.23 1.57
N GLU A 826 48.86 -2.56 2.07
CA GLU A 826 49.96 -1.62 2.30
C GLU A 826 50.94 -1.56 1.09
N LEU A 827 50.79 -2.40 0.05
CA LEU A 827 51.85 -2.66 -0.95
C LEU A 827 51.65 -2.16 -2.39
N ARG A 828 50.53 -1.52 -2.74
CA ARG A 828 50.18 -0.73 -3.97
C ARG A 828 51.18 -0.49 -5.12
N THR A 829 52.46 -0.27 -4.82
CA THR A 829 53.43 0.15 -5.82
C THR A 829 54.79 -0.55 -5.66
N PRO A 830 55.58 -0.62 -6.75
CA PRO A 830 56.99 -1.01 -6.67
C PRO A 830 57.85 -0.15 -5.71
N GLU A 831 57.39 1.06 -5.34
CA GLU A 831 58.09 1.91 -4.37
C GLU A 831 57.79 1.48 -2.92
N ASP A 832 56.58 1.00 -2.64
CA ASP A 832 56.16 0.51 -1.32
C ASP A 832 56.74 -0.88 -1.03
N LEU A 833 56.76 -1.78 -2.02
CA LEU A 833 57.49 -3.06 -1.92
C LEU A 833 59.00 -2.83 -1.64
N ALA A 834 59.62 -1.88 -2.35
CA ALA A 834 61.03 -1.50 -2.13
C ALA A 834 61.27 -0.86 -0.74
N ARG A 835 60.28 -0.17 -0.19
CA ARG A 835 60.28 0.34 1.19
C ARG A 835 60.18 -0.81 2.20
N GLN A 836 59.28 -1.78 2.00
CA GLN A 836 59.13 -2.95 2.87
C GLN A 836 60.43 -3.80 2.90
N GLU A 837 61.09 -4.03 1.75
CA GLU A 837 62.40 -4.70 1.69
C GLU A 837 63.49 -3.95 2.48
N ASN A 838 63.51 -2.62 2.40
CA ASN A 838 64.47 -1.79 3.12
C ASN A 838 64.25 -1.85 4.65
N GLU A 839 63.00 -1.80 5.12
CA GLU A 839 62.65 -1.91 6.54
C GLU A 839 62.93 -3.33 7.09
N ARG A 840 62.66 -4.39 6.32
CA ARG A 840 63.11 -5.77 6.61
C ARG A 840 64.64 -5.85 6.69
N THR A 841 65.37 -5.21 5.77
CA THR A 841 66.85 -5.19 5.75
C THR A 841 67.46 -4.48 6.97
N VAL A 842 66.90 -3.34 7.37
CA VAL A 842 67.30 -2.62 8.60
C VAL A 842 67.05 -3.50 9.84
N THR A 843 65.92 -4.20 9.88
CA THR A 843 65.56 -5.11 10.97
C THR A 843 66.55 -6.29 11.10
N TYR A 844 66.91 -6.94 9.99
CA TYR A 844 67.93 -7.99 10.00
C TYR A 844 69.32 -7.49 10.40
N ALA A 845 69.69 -6.25 10.04
CA ALA A 845 70.93 -5.62 10.50
C ALA A 845 70.95 -5.41 12.02
N ILE A 846 69.85 -4.93 12.60
CA ILE A 846 69.71 -4.77 14.06
C ILE A 846 69.81 -6.13 14.78
N ILE A 847 69.11 -7.15 14.29
CA ILE A 847 69.12 -8.51 14.87
C ILE A 847 70.52 -9.14 14.81
N THR A 848 71.23 -9.02 13.68
CA THR A 848 72.60 -9.57 13.54
C THR A 848 73.63 -8.82 14.40
N ILE A 849 73.50 -7.50 14.58
CA ILE A 849 74.32 -6.73 15.54
C ILE A 849 74.04 -7.19 16.98
N GLY A 850 72.78 -7.42 17.35
CA GLY A 850 72.38 -7.96 18.66
C GLY A 850 72.95 -9.35 18.93
N LEU A 851 72.85 -10.26 17.96
CA LEU A 851 73.44 -11.61 18.05
C LEU A 851 74.97 -11.57 18.15
N LEU A 852 75.64 -10.71 17.38
CA LEU A 852 77.10 -10.53 17.50
C LEU A 852 77.50 -10.00 18.87
N ALA A 853 76.75 -9.05 19.44
CA ALA A 853 77.00 -8.55 20.80
C ALA A 853 76.84 -9.65 21.86
N LEU A 854 75.80 -10.50 21.76
CA LEU A 854 75.60 -11.66 22.62
C LEU A 854 76.73 -12.70 22.48
N ILE A 855 77.18 -12.97 21.26
CA ILE A 855 78.31 -13.88 21.00
C ILE A 855 79.61 -13.32 21.61
N PHE A 856 79.89 -12.03 21.46
CA PHE A 856 81.06 -11.39 22.09
C PHE A 856 80.99 -11.44 23.62
N ALA A 857 79.81 -11.23 24.21
CA ALA A 857 79.60 -11.38 25.66
C ALA A 857 79.83 -12.82 26.13
N ALA A 858 79.28 -13.82 25.41
CA ALA A 858 79.48 -15.23 25.71
C ALA A 858 80.95 -15.66 25.59
N VAL A 859 81.65 -15.20 24.54
CA VAL A 859 83.09 -15.45 24.37
C VAL A 859 83.90 -14.80 25.49
N ALA A 860 83.58 -13.58 25.92
CA ALA A 860 84.24 -12.92 27.05
C ALA A 860 84.05 -13.69 28.37
N VAL A 861 82.84 -14.20 28.63
CA VAL A 861 82.54 -15.05 29.81
C VAL A 861 83.33 -16.37 29.74
N VAL A 862 83.38 -17.04 28.59
CA VAL A 862 84.18 -18.26 28.41
C VAL A 862 85.67 -17.98 28.60
N PHE A 863 86.18 -16.85 28.11
CA PHE A 863 87.58 -16.46 28.29
C PHE A 863 87.92 -16.17 29.76
N TYR A 864 87.01 -15.53 30.50
CA TYR A 864 87.12 -15.32 31.94
C TYR A 864 87.22 -16.67 32.69
N ILE A 865 86.29 -17.60 32.43
CA ILE A 865 86.26 -18.92 33.06
C ILE A 865 87.54 -19.72 32.76
N ARG A 866 87.99 -19.75 31.49
CA ARG A 866 89.24 -20.43 31.10
C ARG A 866 90.48 -19.81 31.76
N MET A 867 90.48 -18.51 32.02
CA MET A 867 91.58 -17.80 32.69
C MET A 867 91.64 -18.12 34.19
N GLU A 868 90.52 -18.46 34.83
CA GLU A 868 90.52 -18.98 36.20
C GLU A 868 90.96 -20.46 36.25
N GLU A 869 90.46 -21.32 35.36
CA GLU A 869 90.87 -22.74 35.29
C GLU A 869 92.37 -22.93 35.09
N ALA A 870 92.99 -22.11 34.23
CA ALA A 870 94.43 -22.14 33.95
C ALA A 870 95.32 -21.85 35.17
N ARG A 871 94.75 -21.39 36.29
CA ARG A 871 95.48 -21.10 37.53
C ARG A 871 95.65 -22.30 38.45
N THR A 872 94.98 -23.43 38.19
CA THR A 872 94.94 -24.57 39.12
C THR A 872 94.88 -25.97 38.48
N ARG A 873 96.01 -26.50 37.94
CA ARG A 873 96.41 -27.92 38.10
C ARG A 873 97.81 -28.27 37.56
N ASP A 874 98.25 -29.46 37.96
CA ASP A 874 99.61 -30.02 37.88
C ASP A 874 99.68 -31.16 36.82
N PRO A 875 100.80 -31.39 36.07
CA PRO A 875 100.76 -32.19 34.85
C PRO A 875 101.44 -33.58 34.94
N SER A 876 100.66 -34.68 35.00
CA SER A 876 101.17 -36.03 34.68
C SER A 876 100.11 -37.11 34.39
N SER A 877 99.97 -37.56 33.13
CA SER A 877 100.03 -38.98 32.69
C SER A 877 99.58 -39.16 31.21
N LEU A 878 100.07 -40.24 30.56
CA LEU A 878 99.62 -40.76 29.27
C LEU A 878 99.22 -42.25 29.48
N TYR A 879 98.32 -42.81 28.67
CA TYR A 879 98.63 -43.81 27.60
C TYR A 879 97.40 -44.61 27.08
N ASP A 880 97.44 -44.96 25.77
CA ASP A 880 96.80 -46.14 25.10
C ASP A 880 95.26 -46.28 25.04
N SER A 881 94.65 -47.03 24.09
CA SER A 881 95.16 -47.82 22.94
C SER A 881 94.16 -47.87 21.74
N VAL A 882 94.47 -48.63 20.67
CA VAL A 882 93.78 -48.63 19.34
C VAL A 882 93.37 -50.05 18.88
N THR A 883 92.24 -50.19 18.17
CA THR A 883 91.95 -51.28 17.20
C THR A 883 90.91 -50.86 16.13
N GLU A 884 90.89 -51.57 14.99
CA GLU A 884 90.13 -51.27 13.74
C GLU A 884 88.84 -52.17 13.61
N PHE A 885 88.06 -52.31 12.52
CA PHE A 885 88.17 -51.96 11.08
C PHE A 885 86.78 -52.05 10.38
N SER A 886 86.45 -51.20 9.38
CA SER A 886 85.63 -51.45 8.13
C SER A 886 84.79 -50.24 7.63
N VAL A 887 84.71 -50.04 6.30
CA VAL A 887 83.88 -49.05 5.53
C VAL A 887 83.53 -49.64 4.13
N PRO A 888 82.63 -49.09 3.26
CA PRO A 888 82.54 -47.72 2.66
C PRO A 888 81.13 -47.08 2.85
N ALA A 889 80.61 -46.00 2.20
CA ALA A 889 80.97 -45.07 1.10
C ALA A 889 80.31 -43.67 1.43
N THR A 890 80.44 -42.48 0.82
CA THR A 890 80.91 -41.86 -0.47
C THR A 890 79.96 -42.02 -1.70
N ALA A 891 79.65 -41.01 -2.53
CA ALA A 891 80.22 -39.65 -2.78
C ALA A 891 79.15 -38.61 -3.28
N PRO A 892 79.46 -37.28 -3.45
CA PRO A 892 78.46 -36.20 -3.55
C PRO A 892 78.37 -35.35 -4.90
N PRO A 893 78.61 -34.00 -5.02
CA PRO A 893 77.57 -33.05 -5.50
C PRO A 893 78.00 -32.01 -6.60
N THR A 894 77.34 -30.84 -6.66
CA THR A 894 77.71 -29.48 -7.23
C THR A 894 77.05 -28.94 -8.53
N ASP A 895 76.24 -27.88 -8.34
CA ASP A 895 76.27 -26.51 -8.92
C ASP A 895 76.45 -26.13 -10.42
N MET A 896 75.60 -25.16 -10.82
CA MET A 896 75.87 -23.88 -11.52
C MET A 896 75.77 -23.66 -13.07
N PHE A 897 75.01 -22.60 -13.38
CA PHE A 897 75.17 -21.54 -14.41
C PHE A 897 74.77 -21.69 -15.90
N SER A 898 73.84 -20.78 -16.29
CA SER A 898 73.90 -19.82 -17.43
C SER A 898 73.39 -20.19 -18.84
N GLY A 899 72.60 -19.26 -19.41
CA GLY A 899 72.29 -19.12 -20.85
C GLY A 899 71.13 -19.98 -21.37
N GLY A 900 70.30 -19.53 -22.34
CA GLY A 900 70.22 -18.20 -22.97
C GLY A 900 69.60 -18.24 -24.38
N THR A 901 68.72 -17.27 -24.69
CA THR A 901 68.17 -16.92 -26.03
C THR A 901 67.48 -17.99 -26.89
N ALA A 902 66.14 -18.00 -26.82
CA ALA A 902 65.19 -17.77 -27.92
C ALA A 902 65.35 -18.45 -29.31
N SER A 903 64.27 -19.08 -29.79
CA SER A 903 63.42 -18.57 -30.91
C SER A 903 62.87 -19.67 -31.84
N SER A 904 61.60 -19.51 -32.25
CA SER A 904 60.94 -20.06 -33.47
C SER A 904 60.72 -21.60 -33.57
N VAL A 905 59.65 -22.11 -34.21
CA VAL A 905 58.24 -21.70 -34.46
C VAL A 905 57.52 -22.90 -35.13
N GLN A 906 56.17 -22.93 -35.15
CA GLN A 906 55.31 -23.95 -35.84
C GLN A 906 55.34 -25.37 -35.23
N SER A 907 54.26 -26.16 -35.26
CA SER A 907 52.87 -25.90 -35.71
C SER A 907 51.91 -27.02 -35.28
N ASP A 908 50.66 -26.63 -34.98
CA ASP A 908 49.38 -27.29 -35.27
C ASP A 908 49.01 -28.68 -34.70
N GLU A 909 47.68 -28.87 -34.63
CA GLU A 909 46.87 -30.07 -34.38
C GLU A 909 47.00 -30.78 -33.00
N ASP A 910 45.97 -31.10 -32.21
CA ASP A 910 44.50 -30.86 -32.09
C ASP A 910 43.98 -32.08 -31.25
N VAL A 911 42.68 -32.12 -30.92
CA VAL A 911 41.89 -33.23 -30.35
C VAL A 911 41.91 -33.40 -28.81
N GLU A 912 40.71 -33.16 -28.28
CA GLU A 912 40.11 -33.56 -27.01
C GLU A 912 40.67 -34.82 -26.28
N SER A 913 40.55 -34.85 -24.94
CA SER A 913 39.50 -35.67 -24.30
C SER A 913 39.37 -35.53 -22.77
N ARG A 914 38.28 -34.87 -22.36
CA ARG A 914 37.27 -35.30 -21.36
C ARG A 914 37.67 -36.06 -20.08
N LEU A 915 37.01 -35.63 -18.99
CA LEU A 915 36.73 -36.32 -17.72
C LEU A 915 37.93 -36.44 -16.75
N LEU A 916 37.78 -36.15 -15.44
CA LEU A 916 36.58 -35.89 -14.63
C LEU A 916 36.80 -34.66 -13.74
#